data_AF-A0A9W4WJG3-F1
#
_entry.id   AF-A0A9W4WJG3-F1
#
_cell.length_a   1.000
_cell.length_b   1.000
_cell.length_c   1.000
_cell.angle_alpha   90.00
_cell.angle_beta   90.00
_cell.angle_gamma   90.00
#
_symmetry.space_group_name_H-M   'P 1'
#
loop_
_entity.id
_entity.type
_entity.pdbx_description
1 polymer ?
#
loop_
_entity_poly.entity_id
_entity_poly.type
_entity_poly.pdbx_seq_one_letter_code
_entity_poly.pdbx_strand_id
1 'polypeptide(L)'
;MMQEIGEEFDPQEPYTRRLSSILDEYPEGSQILREILQNSDDAKSTEQIFILDHNTYPSNHLIEPILSNYKKFDLKLDRYQGPALLSKNNSMFDERDLLSLKKLANSEKRDQFNKIGVMGIGFNSIYHITDSPSFITGDKLVILDPHRWYFNGGFQFNFVQKCLAEKFPDSFAPFRIPPFSITCDEPFKGTLFRYPLRNDTISDISKKTFKPNDILEIFRKFYENESVNCLLFLKYVERISFYELKEGAAEPELLYTIHLENADLIREQRRLLAENIVPMMDLLKSKKLSSNSQLESSYVAHFCRQKGNSKEDTVSWLILNYLNDLQETEDFFQKNFGKNIRNYKFIPNVGLAIPLNDLNVLGRLFCFLPFPIHMPFPVSVHGYFAYKNLVCLIAPTLDYDANNYDFLKILDQPDIKIVLKQLEICYNGLAKNQTPDELKIICNAIYEYLNKLFHRRNFRFMIKKELEHKPWIFYGNQFYTIDKIFTRLPNEFKDNGSLIELPLEYSVQFGSMFKAMGLQDEIGVNGLILIINNMNADDAEAKRFSVIIDERQYYDYNESLLSEEMNYWQGPAIWIYNDAEFPIKDFRALTNLGVGGKSHDDTKIGRFGTGFNCAYHITDLPSIVSGKYITFLDPNGKFLPEKGYPPKRHRGTRFNFIEKKFKKSFSDQCCPYKALEGLDFIDHCDFMDTFKGSLFRLPLRTRETVGKSEISSQLVEISDILRVLGKIQGNKEMLFLRNVEICSLHLLREQYQSPQLVWQAQINASRTCRGMRKSVTNEMQIYQLNIERINILNKKESEQWILCTGGHDRVKTKFEKFAREKRLNVT
;
A
#
# COMPACT_ATOMS: atom_id res chain seq x y z
N MET A 1 19.23 18.38 -35.06
CA MET A 1 19.33 19.49 -34.10
C MET A 1 19.03 19.08 -32.66
N MET A 2 17.97 18.31 -32.36
CA MET A 2 17.53 18.05 -30.97
C MET A 2 18.21 16.87 -30.23
N GLN A 3 18.85 15.95 -30.97
CA GLN A 3 19.74 14.92 -30.39
C GLN A 3 21.02 15.51 -29.79
N GLU A 4 21.36 16.75 -30.13
CA GLU A 4 22.54 17.41 -29.62
C GLU A 4 22.26 18.27 -28.37
N ILE A 5 21.04 18.34 -27.81
CA ILE A 5 20.69 19.43 -26.84
C ILE A 5 20.40 18.92 -25.40
N GLY A 6 20.11 17.63 -25.17
CA GLY A 6 19.80 17.15 -23.80
C GLY A 6 20.01 15.66 -23.54
N GLU A 7 20.07 15.28 -22.27
CA GLU A 7 20.15 13.89 -21.78
C GLU A 7 18.73 13.38 -21.42
N GLU A 8 18.40 12.16 -21.87
CA GLU A 8 17.09 11.50 -21.71
C GLU A 8 17.10 10.48 -20.57
N PHE A 9 15.92 10.25 -19.95
CA PHE A 9 15.72 9.23 -18.90
C PHE A 9 14.26 8.69 -18.88
N ASP A 10 14.03 7.48 -18.36
CA ASP A 10 12.73 6.77 -18.32
C ASP A 10 12.36 6.28 -16.90
N PRO A 11 11.71 7.11 -16.07
CA PRO A 11 11.27 6.72 -14.72
C PRO A 11 10.24 5.57 -14.73
N GLN A 12 10.56 4.45 -14.05
CA GLN A 12 9.66 3.31 -13.82
C GLN A 12 9.82 2.71 -12.40
N GLU A 13 8.74 2.13 -11.83
CA GLU A 13 8.79 1.30 -10.62
C GLU A 13 9.03 -0.18 -11.01
N PRO A 14 10.08 -0.85 -10.49
CA PRO A 14 10.30 -2.27 -10.75
C PRO A 14 9.21 -3.16 -10.17
N TYR A 15 8.77 -4.19 -10.91
CA TYR A 15 7.73 -5.11 -10.44
C TYR A 15 8.10 -5.87 -9.14
N THR A 16 9.39 -6.14 -8.96
CA THR A 16 9.94 -6.75 -7.75
C THR A 16 9.68 -5.93 -6.48
N ARG A 17 9.72 -4.59 -6.59
CA ARG A 17 9.39 -3.68 -5.48
C ARG A 17 7.93 -3.77 -5.08
N ARG A 18 7.02 -3.81 -6.06
CA ARG A 18 5.59 -3.98 -5.79
C ARG A 18 5.30 -5.31 -5.10
N LEU A 19 5.95 -6.40 -5.53
CA LEU A 19 5.83 -7.69 -4.85
C LEU A 19 6.34 -7.62 -3.41
N SER A 20 7.51 -7.01 -3.18
CA SER A 20 8.04 -6.78 -1.82
C SER A 20 7.01 -6.07 -0.93
N SER A 21 6.40 -4.98 -1.41
CA SER A 21 5.38 -4.25 -0.64
C SER A 21 4.13 -5.11 -0.34
N ILE A 22 3.72 -5.97 -1.27
CA ILE A 22 2.62 -6.93 -1.03
C ILE A 22 3.00 -7.93 0.06
N LEU A 23 4.23 -8.43 0.06
CA LEU A 23 4.70 -9.39 1.06
C LEU A 23 4.76 -8.77 2.47
N ASP A 24 4.98 -7.46 2.59
CA ASP A 24 4.93 -6.75 3.88
C ASP A 24 3.50 -6.70 4.45
N GLU A 25 2.48 -6.66 3.60
CA GLU A 25 1.06 -6.61 4.00
C GLU A 25 0.45 -8.01 4.24
N TYR A 26 0.99 -9.05 3.60
CA TYR A 26 0.50 -10.42 3.68
C TYR A 26 1.45 -11.27 4.53
N PRO A 27 1.11 -11.58 5.79
CA PRO A 27 2.01 -12.34 6.66
C PRO A 27 2.27 -13.74 6.09
N GLU A 28 3.50 -14.19 6.30
CA GLU A 28 3.98 -15.52 5.90
C GLU A 28 3.34 -16.67 6.69
N GLY A 29 3.58 -17.90 6.25
CA GLY A 29 3.15 -19.12 6.94
C GLY A 29 1.93 -19.76 6.29
N SER A 30 0.95 -20.19 7.11
CA SER A 30 -0.24 -20.91 6.65
C SER A 30 -1.10 -20.13 5.64
N GLN A 31 -0.95 -18.80 5.56
CA GLN A 31 -1.62 -17.98 4.54
C GLN A 31 -1.27 -18.44 3.12
N ILE A 32 -0.04 -18.86 2.86
CA ILE A 32 0.39 -19.31 1.52
C ILE A 32 -0.45 -20.52 1.08
N LEU A 33 -0.66 -21.47 1.99
CA LEU A 33 -1.49 -22.65 1.71
C LEU A 33 -2.96 -22.30 1.57
N ARG A 34 -3.46 -21.35 2.38
CA ARG A 34 -4.83 -20.82 2.29
C ARG A 34 -5.09 -20.23 0.90
N GLU A 35 -4.19 -19.40 0.38
CA GLU A 35 -4.33 -18.80 -0.95
C GLU A 35 -4.27 -19.85 -2.07
N ILE A 36 -3.38 -20.83 -1.99
CA ILE A 36 -3.32 -21.93 -2.98
C ILE A 36 -4.62 -22.76 -2.94
N LEU A 37 -5.10 -23.09 -1.75
CA LEU A 37 -6.35 -23.84 -1.56
C LEU A 37 -7.54 -23.08 -2.14
N GLN A 38 -7.59 -21.77 -1.94
CA GLN A 38 -8.64 -20.91 -2.49
C GLN A 38 -8.62 -20.89 -4.02
N ASN A 39 -7.43 -20.80 -4.62
CA ASN A 39 -7.26 -20.86 -6.08
C ASN A 39 -7.76 -22.19 -6.65
N SER A 40 -7.53 -23.30 -5.95
CA SER A 40 -8.02 -24.62 -6.37
C SER A 40 -9.53 -24.76 -6.26
N ASP A 41 -10.15 -24.20 -5.21
CA ASP A 41 -11.62 -24.18 -5.10
C ASP A 41 -12.26 -23.30 -6.19
N ASP A 42 -11.67 -22.15 -6.50
CA ASP A 42 -12.14 -21.24 -7.56
C ASP A 42 -11.99 -21.84 -8.97
N ALA A 43 -10.97 -22.69 -9.16
CA ALA A 43 -10.77 -23.49 -10.36
C ALA A 43 -11.68 -24.73 -10.39
N LYS A 44 -12.55 -24.90 -9.39
CA LYS A 44 -13.49 -26.02 -9.23
C LYS A 44 -12.81 -27.38 -9.07
N SER A 45 -11.61 -27.39 -8.51
CA SER A 45 -10.90 -28.62 -8.19
C SER A 45 -11.56 -29.32 -7.00
N THR A 46 -11.60 -30.66 -7.01
CA THR A 46 -12.09 -31.45 -5.88
C THR A 46 -10.98 -31.89 -4.93
N GLU A 47 -9.71 -31.72 -5.31
CA GLU A 47 -8.57 -32.19 -4.53
C GLU A 47 -7.40 -31.21 -4.62
N GLN A 48 -6.79 -30.92 -3.47
CA GLN A 48 -5.54 -30.18 -3.38
C GLN A 48 -4.46 -31.06 -2.73
N ILE A 49 -3.36 -31.30 -3.43
CA ILE A 49 -2.21 -32.03 -2.93
C ILE A 49 -1.03 -31.07 -2.78
N PHE A 50 -0.41 -31.06 -1.60
CA PHE A 50 0.84 -30.37 -1.34
C PHE A 50 1.96 -31.39 -1.17
N ILE A 51 3.09 -31.19 -1.84
CA ILE A 51 4.25 -32.08 -1.74
C ILE A 51 5.46 -31.21 -1.42
N LEU A 52 6.15 -31.50 -0.33
CA LEU A 52 7.49 -30.94 -0.10
C LEU A 52 8.52 -31.87 -0.73
N ASP A 53 9.22 -31.39 -1.74
CA ASP A 53 10.26 -32.11 -2.45
C ASP A 53 11.64 -31.65 -1.97
N HIS A 54 12.41 -32.57 -1.37
CA HIS A 54 13.76 -32.31 -0.86
C HIS A 54 14.85 -32.45 -1.94
N ASN A 55 14.51 -32.96 -3.12
CA ASN A 55 15.51 -33.35 -4.10
C ASN A 55 16.11 -32.15 -4.85
N THR A 56 17.35 -32.34 -5.28
CA THR A 56 18.01 -31.48 -6.26
C THR A 56 18.17 -32.25 -7.57
N TYR A 57 17.68 -31.67 -8.66
CA TYR A 57 17.66 -32.32 -9.97
C TYR A 57 18.88 -31.94 -10.82
N PRO A 58 19.24 -32.74 -11.82
CA PRO A 58 20.28 -32.39 -12.79
C PRO A 58 19.99 -31.06 -13.49
N SER A 59 21.03 -30.43 -14.05
CA SER A 59 20.94 -29.08 -14.63
C SER A 59 21.72 -28.93 -15.94
N ASN A 60 22.04 -30.05 -16.61
CA ASN A 60 22.84 -30.07 -17.84
C ASN A 60 22.01 -29.68 -19.07
N HIS A 61 20.71 -30.04 -19.08
CA HIS A 61 19.80 -29.84 -20.21
C HIS A 61 18.58 -29.03 -19.78
N LEU A 62 18.80 -27.78 -19.38
CA LEU A 62 17.72 -26.86 -19.01
C LEU A 62 17.25 -26.01 -20.21
N ILE A 63 16.02 -25.51 -20.13
CA ILE A 63 15.49 -24.53 -21.09
C ILE A 63 16.41 -23.30 -21.13
N GLU A 64 16.76 -22.85 -22.33
CA GLU A 64 17.64 -21.70 -22.51
C GLU A 64 16.96 -20.37 -22.12
N PRO A 65 17.62 -19.53 -21.30
CA PRO A 65 17.18 -18.17 -21.04
C PRO A 65 17.14 -17.31 -22.32
N ILE A 66 16.15 -16.41 -22.42
CA ILE A 66 16.04 -15.45 -23.53
C ILE A 66 16.85 -14.18 -23.23
N LEU A 67 16.93 -13.81 -21.96
CA LEU A 67 17.68 -12.65 -21.49
C LEU A 67 19.03 -13.09 -20.91
N SER A 68 20.00 -12.19 -20.93
CA SER A 68 21.34 -12.38 -20.35
C SER A 68 21.53 -11.66 -19.01
N ASN A 69 20.47 -11.07 -18.44
CA ASN A 69 20.51 -10.29 -17.19
C ASN A 69 21.05 -11.11 -16.02
N TYR A 70 20.73 -12.40 -15.98
CA TYR A 70 21.23 -13.35 -14.99
C TYR A 70 22.76 -13.41 -14.90
N LYS A 71 23.49 -13.13 -16.00
CA LYS A 71 24.96 -13.14 -16.03
C LYS A 71 25.59 -12.06 -15.14
N LYS A 72 24.86 -10.98 -14.85
CA LYS A 72 25.33 -9.90 -13.97
C LYS A 72 25.62 -10.38 -12.55
N PHE A 73 24.91 -11.41 -12.11
CA PHE A 73 24.96 -11.94 -10.75
C PHE A 73 25.37 -13.42 -10.71
N ASP A 74 25.81 -13.97 -11.85
CA ASP A 74 26.10 -15.40 -12.05
C ASP A 74 24.96 -16.34 -11.59
N LEU A 75 23.72 -15.91 -11.80
CA LEU A 75 22.53 -16.64 -11.37
C LEU A 75 22.05 -17.56 -12.49
N LYS A 76 22.67 -18.72 -12.72
CA LYS A 76 22.17 -19.65 -13.75
C LYS A 76 20.80 -20.24 -13.37
N LEU A 77 20.10 -20.83 -14.34
CA LEU A 77 18.75 -21.36 -14.15
C LEU A 77 18.73 -22.62 -13.25
N ASP A 78 19.89 -23.28 -13.11
CA ASP A 78 20.14 -24.42 -12.22
C ASP A 78 19.76 -24.17 -10.75
N ARG A 79 19.80 -22.92 -10.29
CA ARG A 79 19.36 -22.52 -8.95
C ARG A 79 17.93 -22.94 -8.61
N TYR A 80 17.06 -23.14 -9.62
CA TYR A 80 15.67 -23.53 -9.43
C TYR A 80 15.44 -25.06 -9.48
N GLN A 81 16.52 -25.83 -9.61
CA GLN A 81 16.50 -27.30 -9.59
C GLN A 81 16.58 -27.90 -8.17
N GLY A 82 16.73 -27.08 -7.13
CA GLY A 82 16.79 -27.54 -5.74
C GLY A 82 15.43 -27.87 -5.10
N PRO A 83 15.38 -28.00 -3.76
CA PRO A 83 14.16 -28.30 -3.03
C PRO A 83 13.00 -27.34 -3.34
N ALA A 84 11.76 -27.84 -3.34
CA ALA A 84 10.58 -27.07 -3.73
C ALA A 84 9.32 -27.47 -2.97
N LEU A 85 8.42 -26.51 -2.78
CA LEU A 85 7.01 -26.83 -2.52
C LEU A 85 6.33 -27.09 -3.87
N LEU A 86 5.55 -28.16 -3.96
CA LEU A 86 4.68 -28.45 -5.10
C LEU A 86 3.22 -28.36 -4.66
N SER A 87 2.37 -27.86 -5.56
CA SER A 87 0.92 -27.88 -5.36
C SER A 87 0.23 -28.44 -6.60
N LYS A 88 -0.53 -29.53 -6.42
CA LYS A 88 -1.26 -30.22 -7.49
C LYS A 88 -2.75 -30.14 -7.23
N ASN A 89 -3.51 -29.82 -8.27
CA ASN A 89 -4.96 -29.90 -8.27
C ASN A 89 -5.47 -30.55 -9.56
N ASN A 90 -6.71 -31.04 -9.55
CA ASN A 90 -7.31 -31.78 -10.68
C ASN A 90 -8.10 -30.90 -11.66
N SER A 91 -7.90 -29.58 -11.61
CA SER A 91 -8.50 -28.61 -12.54
C SER A 91 -7.45 -28.05 -13.50
N MET A 92 -7.86 -27.71 -14.72
CA MET A 92 -7.00 -27.02 -15.68
C MET A 92 -7.28 -25.51 -15.67
N PHE A 93 -6.25 -24.70 -15.88
CA PHE A 93 -6.44 -23.26 -16.10
C PHE A 93 -7.20 -23.00 -17.40
N ASP A 94 -8.27 -22.21 -17.32
CA ASP A 94 -8.87 -21.60 -18.49
C ASP A 94 -7.98 -20.46 -19.05
N GLU A 95 -8.19 -20.09 -20.32
CA GLU A 95 -7.34 -19.06 -20.94
C GLU A 95 -7.47 -17.68 -20.28
N ARG A 96 -8.64 -17.34 -19.71
CA ARG A 96 -8.85 -16.05 -19.06
C ARG A 96 -8.12 -15.98 -17.72
N ASP A 97 -8.14 -17.06 -16.95
CA ASP A 97 -7.42 -17.19 -15.69
C ASP A 97 -5.92 -17.12 -15.94
N LEU A 98 -5.43 -17.75 -17.01
CA LEU A 98 -4.02 -17.69 -17.39
C LEU A 98 -3.60 -16.27 -17.82
N LEU A 99 -4.44 -15.57 -18.60
CA LEU A 99 -4.20 -14.17 -18.96
C LEU A 99 -4.18 -13.26 -17.72
N SER A 100 -5.06 -13.54 -16.77
CA SER A 100 -5.12 -12.79 -15.51
C SER A 100 -3.88 -13.03 -14.65
N LEU A 101 -3.40 -14.27 -14.58
CA LEU A 101 -2.17 -14.62 -13.88
C LEU A 101 -0.95 -13.95 -14.52
N LYS A 102 -0.89 -13.85 -15.87
CA LYS A 102 0.20 -13.12 -16.56
C LYS A 102 0.18 -11.62 -16.30
N LYS A 103 -1.01 -11.03 -16.12
CA LYS A 103 -1.20 -9.65 -15.69
C LYS A 103 -1.11 -9.56 -14.15
N LEU A 104 0.00 -10.01 -13.56
CA LEU A 104 0.20 -10.11 -12.10
C LEU A 104 -0.07 -8.79 -11.32
N ALA A 105 -0.10 -7.65 -12.03
CA ALA A 105 -0.34 -6.31 -11.51
C ALA A 105 -1.78 -5.77 -11.67
N ASN A 106 -2.62 -6.34 -12.55
CA ASN A 106 -3.95 -5.82 -12.88
C ASN A 106 -4.95 -6.96 -13.16
N SER A 107 -5.71 -7.38 -12.15
CA SER A 107 -6.83 -8.30 -12.37
C SER A 107 -8.04 -7.56 -12.94
N GLU A 108 -8.33 -7.72 -14.22
CA GLU A 108 -9.55 -7.21 -14.87
C GLU A 108 -10.76 -8.15 -14.67
N LYS A 109 -10.82 -8.90 -13.57
CA LYS A 109 -11.84 -9.93 -13.31
C LYS A 109 -13.14 -9.31 -12.74
N ARG A 110 -13.76 -8.31 -13.38
CA ARG A 110 -14.93 -7.58 -12.82
C ARG A 110 -16.25 -8.37 -12.80
N ASP A 111 -16.31 -9.51 -13.47
CA ASP A 111 -17.53 -10.31 -13.73
C ASP A 111 -17.53 -11.72 -13.10
N GLN A 112 -16.44 -12.13 -12.43
CA GLN A 112 -16.34 -13.44 -11.77
C GLN A 112 -16.82 -13.37 -10.30
N PHE A 113 -18.14 -13.40 -10.07
CA PHE A 113 -18.76 -13.29 -8.74
C PHE A 113 -18.65 -14.57 -7.88
N ASN A 114 -18.45 -15.72 -8.53
CA ASN A 114 -18.28 -17.00 -7.85
C ASN A 114 -16.83 -17.31 -7.45
N LYS A 115 -15.85 -16.55 -7.96
CA LYS A 115 -14.41 -16.66 -7.64
C LYS A 115 -13.98 -15.59 -6.64
N ILE A 116 -12.94 -15.88 -5.87
CA ILE A 116 -12.46 -15.05 -4.76
C ILE A 116 -11.18 -14.31 -5.19
N GLY A 117 -10.91 -13.17 -4.56
CA GLY A 117 -9.82 -12.26 -4.94
C GLY A 117 -10.28 -11.15 -5.88
N VAL A 118 -10.69 -10.01 -5.31
CA VAL A 118 -11.09 -8.81 -6.07
C VAL A 118 -9.91 -8.23 -6.87
N MET A 119 -8.66 -8.51 -6.45
CA MET A 119 -7.45 -7.88 -7.00
C MET A 119 -6.36 -8.85 -7.50
N GLY A 120 -6.57 -10.17 -7.43
CA GLY A 120 -5.55 -11.15 -7.85
C GLY A 120 -4.23 -11.11 -7.04
N ILE A 121 -4.22 -10.42 -5.89
CA ILE A 121 -3.04 -10.20 -5.05
C ILE A 121 -2.67 -11.45 -4.25
N GLY A 122 -3.65 -12.28 -3.88
CA GLY A 122 -3.45 -13.45 -3.01
C GLY A 122 -2.45 -14.48 -3.56
N PHE A 123 -2.42 -14.69 -4.88
CA PHE A 123 -1.40 -15.52 -5.53
C PHE A 123 0.03 -15.02 -5.23
N ASN A 124 0.24 -13.71 -5.11
CA ASN A 124 1.57 -13.14 -4.90
C ASN A 124 2.17 -13.53 -3.54
N SER A 125 1.39 -14.05 -2.59
CA SER A 125 1.91 -14.58 -1.32
C SER A 125 2.91 -15.72 -1.50
N ILE A 126 2.86 -16.45 -2.62
CA ILE A 126 3.85 -17.49 -2.96
C ILE A 126 5.27 -16.94 -3.09
N TYR A 127 5.43 -15.64 -3.36
CA TYR A 127 6.75 -15.02 -3.45
C TYR A 127 7.46 -14.87 -2.10
N HIS A 128 6.79 -15.19 -0.98
CA HIS A 128 7.49 -15.44 0.28
C HIS A 128 8.53 -16.55 0.14
N ILE A 129 8.19 -17.64 -0.55
CA ILE A 129 9.02 -18.86 -0.60
C ILE A 129 9.83 -19.00 -1.87
N THR A 130 9.45 -18.37 -2.99
CA THR A 130 10.11 -18.53 -4.28
C THR A 130 10.24 -17.21 -5.05
N ASP A 131 11.21 -17.12 -5.95
CA ASP A 131 11.36 -15.97 -6.86
C ASP A 131 10.79 -16.23 -8.26
N SER A 132 10.73 -17.50 -8.67
CA SER A 132 10.35 -17.90 -10.03
C SER A 132 9.51 -19.16 -10.00
N PRO A 133 8.21 -19.06 -9.67
CA PRO A 133 7.31 -20.20 -9.72
C PRO A 133 7.12 -20.67 -11.17
N SER A 134 6.94 -21.98 -11.34
CA SER A 134 6.59 -22.58 -12.62
C SER A 134 5.45 -23.57 -12.47
N PHE A 135 4.70 -23.82 -13.53
CA PHE A 135 3.61 -24.79 -13.48
C PHE A 135 3.28 -25.40 -14.83
N ILE A 136 2.70 -26.60 -14.78
CA ILE A 136 2.18 -27.34 -15.92
C ILE A 136 0.66 -27.42 -15.82
N THR A 137 -0.04 -27.12 -16.92
CA THR A 137 -1.50 -27.27 -17.05
C THR A 137 -1.86 -27.54 -18.51
N GLY A 138 -2.58 -28.62 -18.79
CA GLY A 138 -2.82 -29.06 -20.17
C GLY A 138 -1.50 -29.30 -20.91
N ASP A 139 -1.33 -28.70 -22.07
CA ASP A 139 -0.10 -28.75 -22.89
C ASP A 139 0.88 -27.59 -22.61
N LYS A 140 0.62 -26.78 -21.57
CA LYS A 140 1.36 -25.55 -21.28
C LYS A 140 2.32 -25.74 -20.10
N LEU A 141 3.57 -25.32 -20.28
CA LEU A 141 4.52 -25.03 -19.21
C LEU A 141 4.65 -23.51 -19.10
N VAL A 142 4.44 -22.97 -17.91
CA VAL A 142 4.50 -21.53 -17.65
C VAL A 142 5.56 -21.27 -16.57
N ILE A 143 6.44 -20.31 -16.83
CA ILE A 143 7.47 -19.84 -15.89
C ILE A 143 7.21 -18.35 -15.65
N LEU A 144 7.13 -17.93 -14.39
CA LEU A 144 7.03 -16.52 -14.02
C LEU A 144 8.39 -16.03 -13.53
N ASP A 145 8.90 -14.95 -14.14
CA ASP A 145 10.22 -14.38 -13.81
C ASP A 145 10.08 -12.86 -13.55
N PRO A 146 9.55 -12.48 -12.37
CA PRO A 146 9.34 -11.07 -12.01
C PRO A 146 10.62 -10.23 -12.01
N HIS A 147 11.79 -10.81 -11.71
CA HIS A 147 13.08 -10.13 -11.77
C HIS A 147 13.57 -9.87 -13.18
N ARG A 148 13.03 -10.59 -14.17
CA ARG A 148 13.48 -10.58 -15.56
C ARG A 148 14.95 -10.96 -15.72
N TRP A 149 15.39 -11.93 -14.94
CA TRP A 149 16.76 -12.44 -15.04
C TRP A 149 16.95 -13.29 -16.31
N TYR A 150 15.94 -14.09 -16.65
CA TYR A 150 15.96 -15.10 -17.72
C TYR A 150 14.94 -14.82 -18.83
N PHE A 151 13.77 -14.29 -18.48
CA PHE A 151 12.66 -14.03 -19.38
C PHE A 151 12.09 -12.63 -19.17
N ASN A 152 11.32 -12.10 -20.13
CA ASN A 152 10.73 -10.77 -20.01
C ASN A 152 9.47 -10.78 -19.12
N GLY A 153 9.63 -11.09 -17.83
CA GLY A 153 8.55 -11.22 -16.84
C GLY A 153 8.03 -12.66 -16.66
N GLY A 154 8.31 -13.52 -17.63
CA GLY A 154 7.90 -14.92 -17.65
C GLY A 154 7.84 -15.45 -19.09
N PHE A 155 7.55 -16.73 -19.25
CA PHE A 155 7.40 -17.37 -20.55
C PHE A 155 6.36 -18.50 -20.49
N GLN A 156 5.65 -18.72 -21.61
CA GLN A 156 4.77 -19.86 -21.80
C GLN A 156 5.26 -20.70 -22.97
N PHE A 157 5.44 -21.99 -22.72
CA PHE A 157 5.77 -22.99 -23.71
C PHE A 157 4.60 -23.94 -23.94
N ASN A 158 4.41 -24.40 -25.18
CA ASN A 158 3.67 -25.63 -25.45
C ASN A 158 4.69 -26.77 -25.37
N PHE A 159 4.66 -27.56 -24.30
CA PHE A 159 5.70 -28.58 -24.07
C PHE A 159 5.47 -29.85 -24.86
N VAL A 160 4.21 -30.17 -25.18
CA VAL A 160 3.81 -31.36 -25.95
C VAL A 160 4.16 -31.16 -27.42
N GLN A 161 3.64 -30.10 -28.06
CA GLN A 161 3.84 -29.84 -29.49
C GLN A 161 5.32 -29.68 -29.85
N LYS A 162 6.14 -29.17 -28.93
CA LYS A 162 7.57 -28.91 -29.16
C LYS A 162 8.49 -30.02 -28.67
N CYS A 163 7.94 -31.11 -28.11
CA CYS A 163 8.68 -32.21 -27.47
C CYS A 163 9.74 -31.69 -26.48
N LEU A 164 9.35 -30.75 -25.60
CA LEU A 164 10.32 -30.08 -24.73
C LEU A 164 10.88 -30.98 -23.64
N ALA A 165 10.13 -31.99 -23.20
CA ALA A 165 10.60 -32.96 -22.21
C ALA A 165 11.74 -33.84 -22.74
N GLU A 166 11.80 -34.09 -24.06
CA GLU A 166 12.91 -34.79 -24.71
C GLU A 166 14.13 -33.88 -24.90
N LYS A 167 13.90 -32.60 -25.26
CA LYS A 167 14.97 -31.63 -25.53
C LYS A 167 15.63 -31.09 -24.25
N PHE A 168 14.82 -30.90 -23.21
CA PHE A 168 15.23 -30.29 -21.94
C PHE A 168 14.81 -31.17 -20.75
N PRO A 169 15.22 -32.45 -20.70
CA PRO A 169 14.74 -33.44 -19.72
C PRO A 169 14.93 -32.97 -18.27
N ASP A 170 16.01 -32.25 -18.00
CA ASP A 170 16.34 -31.74 -16.67
C ASP A 170 15.33 -30.68 -16.20
N SER A 171 14.74 -29.89 -17.11
CA SER A 171 13.68 -28.92 -16.76
C SER A 171 12.34 -29.59 -16.40
N PHE A 172 12.12 -30.82 -16.86
CA PHE A 172 10.87 -31.57 -16.64
C PHE A 172 11.00 -32.65 -15.57
N ALA A 173 12.21 -33.09 -15.24
CA ALA A 173 12.48 -34.05 -14.17
C ALA A 173 11.76 -33.71 -12.85
N PRO A 174 11.70 -32.43 -12.40
CA PRO A 174 11.02 -32.09 -11.16
C PRO A 174 9.49 -32.18 -11.18
N PHE A 175 8.88 -32.46 -12.34
CA PHE A 175 7.43 -32.68 -12.49
C PHE A 175 7.08 -34.18 -12.63
N ARG A 176 8.08 -35.06 -12.66
CA ARG A 176 7.94 -36.52 -12.87
C ARG A 176 8.02 -37.29 -11.53
N ILE A 177 7.15 -36.95 -10.58
CA ILE A 177 7.17 -37.51 -9.22
C ILE A 177 6.10 -38.61 -9.06
N PRO A 178 6.45 -39.90 -8.98
CA PRO A 178 5.47 -40.97 -8.77
C PRO A 178 4.79 -40.84 -7.40
N PRO A 179 3.52 -41.27 -7.22
CA PRO A 179 2.56 -41.71 -8.24
C PRO A 179 1.89 -40.54 -8.99
N PHE A 180 2.31 -39.30 -8.72
CA PHE A 180 1.77 -38.08 -9.35
C PHE A 180 2.44 -37.73 -10.69
N SER A 181 3.23 -38.67 -11.24
CA SER A 181 4.09 -38.43 -12.40
C SER A 181 3.31 -37.89 -13.58
N ILE A 182 3.74 -36.73 -14.06
CA ILE A 182 3.34 -36.24 -15.37
C ILE A 182 4.32 -36.83 -16.37
N THR A 183 3.84 -37.63 -17.33
CA THR A 183 4.69 -38.18 -18.40
C THR A 183 5.43 -37.06 -19.15
N CYS A 184 4.79 -35.90 -19.23
CA CYS A 184 5.22 -34.70 -19.96
C CYS A 184 5.30 -34.92 -21.48
N ASP A 185 4.67 -35.99 -21.96
CA ASP A 185 4.57 -36.36 -23.38
C ASP A 185 3.16 -36.15 -23.92
N GLU A 186 2.17 -35.97 -23.03
CA GLU A 186 0.77 -35.67 -23.34
C GLU A 186 0.24 -34.51 -22.49
N PRO A 187 -0.87 -33.86 -22.88
CA PRO A 187 -1.47 -32.79 -22.09
C PRO A 187 -1.89 -33.26 -20.68
N PHE A 188 -1.41 -32.56 -19.65
CA PHE A 188 -1.72 -32.88 -18.26
C PHE A 188 -3.15 -32.45 -17.88
N LYS A 189 -3.98 -33.40 -17.43
CA LYS A 189 -5.36 -33.17 -16.97
C LYS A 189 -5.40 -32.69 -15.51
N GLY A 190 -4.88 -31.50 -15.30
CA GLY A 190 -4.83 -30.84 -13.99
C GLY A 190 -3.86 -29.67 -14.02
N THR A 191 -3.50 -29.17 -12.84
CA THR A 191 -2.45 -28.17 -12.68
C THR A 191 -1.45 -28.61 -11.61
N LEU A 192 -0.16 -28.55 -11.94
CA LEU A 192 0.94 -28.82 -11.00
C LEU A 192 1.87 -27.61 -10.98
N PHE A 193 1.88 -26.89 -9.85
CA PHE A 193 2.85 -25.83 -9.58
C PHE A 193 4.09 -26.38 -8.89
N ARG A 194 5.21 -25.75 -9.20
CA ARG A 194 6.49 -25.88 -8.53
C ARG A 194 6.96 -24.52 -8.04
N TYR A 195 7.27 -24.45 -6.76
CA TYR A 195 7.79 -23.28 -6.06
C TYR A 195 9.19 -23.62 -5.50
N PRO A 196 10.26 -23.47 -6.30
CA PRO A 196 11.62 -23.69 -5.82
C PRO A 196 11.93 -22.79 -4.63
N LEU A 197 12.41 -23.35 -3.53
CA LEU A 197 12.64 -22.61 -2.29
C LEU A 197 13.80 -21.63 -2.44
N ARG A 198 13.60 -20.38 -2.02
CA ARG A 198 14.65 -19.36 -2.03
C ARG A 198 15.76 -19.74 -1.06
N ASN A 199 16.98 -19.84 -1.58
CA ASN A 199 18.19 -20.23 -0.84
C ASN A 199 19.25 -19.11 -0.71
N ASP A 200 19.02 -17.92 -1.25
CA ASP A 200 19.90 -16.76 -1.13
C ASP A 200 19.14 -15.45 -0.84
N THR A 201 19.89 -14.38 -0.62
CA THR A 201 19.37 -13.04 -0.30
C THR A 201 19.50 -12.06 -1.47
N ILE A 202 19.74 -12.53 -2.69
CA ILE A 202 20.00 -11.67 -3.85
C ILE A 202 18.70 -11.03 -4.35
N SER A 203 17.57 -11.75 -4.23
CA SER A 203 16.26 -11.31 -4.69
C SER A 203 15.84 -9.91 -4.20
N ASP A 204 15.40 -9.08 -5.13
CA ASP A 204 14.76 -7.79 -4.85
C ASP A 204 13.30 -7.91 -4.35
N ILE A 205 12.74 -9.12 -4.29
CA ILE A 205 11.36 -9.36 -3.81
C ILE A 205 11.34 -9.64 -2.32
N SER A 206 12.24 -10.51 -1.85
CA SER A 206 12.39 -10.83 -0.43
C SER A 206 13.81 -11.27 -0.13
N LYS A 207 14.31 -10.85 1.03
CA LYS A 207 15.62 -11.26 1.55
C LYS A 207 15.55 -12.53 2.41
N LYS A 208 14.34 -13.03 2.68
CA LYS A 208 14.13 -14.21 3.52
C LYS A 208 14.29 -15.50 2.70
N THR A 209 15.10 -16.42 3.22
CA THR A 209 15.28 -17.77 2.69
C THR A 209 14.37 -18.77 3.39
N PHE A 210 14.05 -19.87 2.71
CA PHE A 210 13.22 -20.96 3.24
C PHE A 210 13.95 -22.29 3.12
N LYS A 211 13.93 -23.07 4.19
CA LYS A 211 14.41 -24.45 4.24
C LYS A 211 13.23 -25.43 4.18
N PRO A 212 13.44 -26.67 3.75
CA PRO A 212 12.39 -27.69 3.77
C PRO A 212 11.69 -27.83 5.13
N ASN A 213 12.43 -27.77 6.24
CA ASN A 213 11.86 -27.82 7.59
C ASN A 213 10.87 -26.68 7.90
N ASP A 214 11.06 -25.50 7.30
CA ASP A 214 10.12 -24.39 7.48
C ASP A 214 8.77 -24.72 6.82
N ILE A 215 8.79 -25.42 5.68
CA ILE A 215 7.58 -25.88 4.98
C ILE A 215 6.89 -27.01 5.76
N LEU A 216 7.66 -27.96 6.31
CA LEU A 216 7.10 -29.01 7.19
C LEU A 216 6.38 -28.40 8.40
N GLU A 217 6.96 -27.36 9.00
CA GLU A 217 6.34 -26.65 10.11
C GLU A 217 5.06 -25.92 9.68
N ILE A 218 5.02 -25.35 8.48
CA ILE A 218 3.80 -24.77 7.89
C ILE A 218 2.73 -25.85 7.67
N PHE A 219 3.08 -27.03 7.15
CA PHE A 219 2.17 -28.16 6.98
C PHE A 219 1.58 -28.61 8.32
N ARG A 220 2.46 -28.80 9.32
CA ARG A 220 2.07 -29.19 10.67
C ARG A 220 1.12 -28.18 11.31
N LYS A 221 1.48 -26.89 11.31
CA LYS A 221 0.64 -25.80 11.83
C LYS A 221 -0.68 -25.69 11.10
N PHE A 222 -0.70 -25.86 9.77
CA PHE A 222 -1.94 -25.86 9.01
C PHE A 222 -2.84 -27.01 9.43
N TYR A 223 -2.31 -28.24 9.48
CA TYR A 223 -3.08 -29.41 9.88
C TYR A 223 -3.63 -29.31 11.31
N GLU A 224 -2.83 -28.81 12.26
CA GLU A 224 -3.22 -28.67 13.67
C GLU A 224 -4.18 -27.50 13.92
N ASN A 225 -3.87 -26.31 13.38
CA ASN A 225 -4.59 -25.09 13.73
C ASN A 225 -5.80 -24.85 12.83
N GLU A 226 -5.69 -25.13 11.53
CA GLU A 226 -6.83 -25.02 10.62
C GLU A 226 -7.76 -26.22 10.77
N SER A 227 -7.19 -27.43 10.90
CA SER A 227 -7.97 -28.66 11.08
C SER A 227 -9.10 -28.76 10.02
N VAL A 228 -10.26 -29.30 10.36
CA VAL A 228 -11.41 -29.41 9.45
C VAL A 228 -11.99 -28.06 9.00
N ASN A 229 -11.65 -26.97 9.69
CA ASN A 229 -12.19 -25.63 9.38
C ASN A 229 -11.85 -25.19 7.96
N CYS A 230 -10.69 -25.58 7.42
CA CYS A 230 -10.28 -25.20 6.07
C CYS A 230 -11.18 -25.76 4.95
N LEU A 231 -12.06 -26.73 5.24
CA LEU A 231 -13.01 -27.31 4.26
C LEU A 231 -14.47 -26.87 4.47
N LEU A 232 -14.83 -26.23 5.59
CA LEU A 232 -16.23 -25.99 5.98
C LEU A 232 -17.03 -25.22 4.91
N PHE A 233 -16.46 -24.15 4.36
CA PHE A 233 -17.15 -23.25 3.42
C PHE A 233 -16.57 -23.28 2.00
N LEU A 234 -15.64 -24.20 1.71
CA LEU A 234 -15.22 -24.46 0.33
C LEU A 234 -16.35 -25.13 -0.44
N LYS A 235 -16.44 -24.85 -1.75
CA LYS A 235 -17.57 -25.29 -2.58
C LYS A 235 -17.28 -26.58 -3.34
N TYR A 236 -16.03 -26.73 -3.78
CA TYR A 236 -15.60 -27.77 -4.71
C TYR A 236 -14.55 -28.69 -4.10
N VAL A 237 -13.59 -28.16 -3.33
CA VAL A 237 -12.53 -29.00 -2.74
C VAL A 237 -13.13 -29.92 -1.67
N GLU A 238 -12.84 -31.21 -1.81
CA GLU A 238 -13.36 -32.30 -0.98
C GLU A 238 -12.23 -32.99 -0.18
N ARG A 239 -10.98 -32.85 -0.63
CA ARG A 239 -9.80 -33.46 0.00
C ARG A 239 -8.56 -32.55 -0.10
N ILE A 240 -7.80 -32.51 1.00
CA ILE A 240 -6.49 -31.88 1.08
C ILE A 240 -5.49 -32.92 1.60
N SER A 241 -4.38 -33.10 0.89
CA SER A 241 -3.34 -34.06 1.27
C SER A 241 -1.96 -33.42 1.27
N PHE A 242 -1.14 -33.78 2.25
CA PHE A 242 0.22 -33.28 2.45
C PHE A 242 1.20 -34.44 2.39
N TYR A 243 2.23 -34.30 1.58
CA TYR A 243 3.25 -35.31 1.36
C TYR A 243 4.66 -34.76 1.52
N GLU A 244 5.60 -35.64 1.84
CA GLU A 244 7.05 -35.37 1.89
C GLU A 244 7.78 -36.33 0.95
N LEU A 245 8.48 -35.79 -0.05
CA LEU A 245 9.41 -36.55 -0.87
C LEU A 245 10.83 -36.32 -0.33
N LYS A 246 11.30 -37.29 0.46
CA LYS A 246 12.66 -37.27 1.02
C LYS A 246 13.72 -37.37 -0.08
N GLU A 247 14.92 -36.90 0.23
CA GLU A 247 16.05 -36.94 -0.69
C GLU A 247 16.36 -38.39 -1.12
N GLY A 248 16.40 -38.62 -2.43
CA GLY A 248 16.66 -39.94 -3.03
C GLY A 248 15.50 -40.94 -2.94
N ALA A 249 14.36 -40.58 -2.32
CA ALA A 249 13.19 -41.44 -2.27
C ALA A 249 12.50 -41.52 -3.64
N ALA A 250 11.96 -42.70 -3.98
CA ALA A 250 11.25 -42.90 -5.25
C ALA A 250 9.80 -42.39 -5.22
N GLU A 251 9.16 -42.42 -4.05
CA GLU A 251 7.77 -42.02 -3.85
C GLU A 251 7.64 -41.15 -2.59
N PRO A 252 6.68 -40.20 -2.58
CA PRO A 252 6.46 -39.31 -1.46
C PRO A 252 5.64 -39.99 -0.36
N GLU A 253 6.01 -39.76 0.90
CA GLU A 253 5.32 -40.27 2.08
C GLU A 253 4.13 -39.36 2.45
N LEU A 254 2.98 -39.95 2.76
CA LEU A 254 1.82 -39.21 3.22
C LEU A 254 2.03 -38.73 4.66
N LEU A 255 1.95 -37.42 4.89
CA LEU A 255 2.02 -36.81 6.21
C LEU A 255 0.62 -36.62 6.81
N TYR A 256 -0.26 -35.94 6.08
CA TYR A 256 -1.57 -35.54 6.58
C TYR A 256 -2.63 -35.60 5.50
N THR A 257 -3.87 -35.92 5.86
CA THR A 257 -5.04 -35.77 5.00
C THR A 257 -6.22 -35.22 5.78
N ILE A 258 -6.96 -34.32 5.16
CA ILE A 258 -8.25 -33.82 5.64
C ILE A 258 -9.23 -34.02 4.49
N HIS A 259 -10.32 -34.75 4.72
CA HIS A 259 -11.29 -35.02 3.66
C HIS A 259 -12.72 -35.11 4.17
N LEU A 260 -13.65 -34.91 3.25
CA LEU A 260 -15.07 -35.02 3.46
C LEU A 260 -15.53 -36.44 3.07
N GLU A 261 -16.01 -37.23 4.03
CA GLU A 261 -16.40 -38.64 3.81
C GLU A 261 -17.69 -38.79 3.00
N ASN A 262 -18.65 -37.87 3.21
CA ASN A 262 -19.95 -37.89 2.53
C ASN A 262 -20.04 -36.88 1.37
N ALA A 263 -18.92 -36.58 0.73
CA ALA A 263 -18.84 -35.57 -0.32
C ALA A 263 -19.89 -35.76 -1.43
N ASP A 264 -20.06 -36.99 -1.92
CA ASP A 264 -21.02 -37.29 -3.00
C ASP A 264 -22.48 -36.97 -2.63
N LEU A 265 -22.85 -37.09 -1.35
CA LEU A 265 -24.22 -36.87 -0.88
C LEU A 265 -24.57 -35.39 -0.70
N ILE A 266 -23.57 -34.55 -0.44
CA ILE A 266 -23.76 -33.12 -0.12
C ILE A 266 -23.26 -32.19 -1.22
N ARG A 267 -22.73 -32.74 -2.31
CA ARG A 267 -22.07 -31.99 -3.39
C ARG A 267 -22.99 -30.96 -4.04
N GLU A 268 -24.23 -31.34 -4.33
CA GLU A 268 -25.22 -30.43 -4.93
C GLU A 268 -25.54 -29.26 -3.97
N GLN A 269 -25.76 -29.56 -2.69
CA GLN A 269 -26.07 -28.57 -1.66
C GLN A 269 -24.90 -27.60 -1.44
N ARG A 270 -23.65 -28.08 -1.44
CA ARG A 270 -22.43 -27.24 -1.35
C ARG A 270 -22.29 -26.28 -2.52
N ARG A 271 -22.68 -26.70 -3.72
CA ARG A 271 -22.48 -25.95 -4.96
C ARG A 271 -23.66 -25.07 -5.35
N LEU A 272 -24.83 -25.26 -4.73
CA LEU A 272 -26.08 -24.55 -5.03
C LEU A 272 -25.88 -23.04 -5.19
N LEU A 273 -25.32 -22.37 -4.18
CA LEU A 273 -25.12 -20.92 -4.24
C LEU A 273 -24.09 -20.54 -5.32
N ALA A 274 -22.95 -21.23 -5.37
CA ALA A 274 -21.87 -20.92 -6.31
C ALA A 274 -22.25 -21.06 -7.79
N GLU A 275 -23.14 -22.00 -8.10
CA GLU A 275 -23.61 -22.27 -9.45
C GLU A 275 -24.73 -21.30 -9.90
N ASN A 276 -25.55 -20.82 -8.97
CA ASN A 276 -26.65 -19.91 -9.28
C ASN A 276 -26.26 -18.42 -9.25
N ILE A 277 -25.19 -18.05 -8.54
CA ILE A 277 -24.90 -16.64 -8.28
C ILE A 277 -24.56 -15.81 -9.52
N VAL A 278 -23.77 -16.38 -10.44
CA VAL A 278 -23.37 -15.67 -11.67
C VAL A 278 -24.59 -15.45 -12.58
N PRO A 279 -25.42 -16.48 -12.89
CA PRO A 279 -26.69 -16.29 -13.59
C PRO A 279 -27.58 -15.22 -12.94
N MET A 280 -27.76 -15.26 -11.62
CA MET A 280 -28.61 -14.31 -10.92
C MET A 280 -28.08 -12.87 -10.98
N MET A 281 -26.77 -12.67 -10.88
CA MET A 281 -26.13 -11.36 -11.02
C MET A 281 -26.22 -10.79 -12.46
N ASP A 282 -26.27 -11.64 -13.47
CA ASP A 282 -26.50 -11.23 -14.87
C ASP A 282 -27.99 -10.92 -15.15
N LEU A 283 -28.91 -11.65 -14.52
CA LEU A 283 -30.33 -11.32 -14.52
C LEU A 283 -30.63 -9.99 -13.81
N LEU A 284 -29.98 -9.74 -12.67
CA LEU A 284 -30.04 -8.46 -11.95
C LEU A 284 -29.60 -7.32 -12.87
N LYS A 285 -28.44 -7.47 -13.55
CA LYS A 285 -27.92 -6.47 -14.50
C LYS A 285 -28.90 -6.18 -15.64
N SER A 286 -29.56 -7.20 -16.16
CA SER A 286 -30.52 -7.06 -17.25
C SER A 286 -31.90 -6.59 -16.78
N LYS A 287 -32.08 -6.32 -15.47
CA LYS A 287 -33.37 -5.96 -14.84
C LYS A 287 -34.46 -7.01 -15.09
N LYS A 288 -34.06 -8.27 -15.18
CA LYS A 288 -34.95 -9.43 -15.44
C LYS A 288 -35.03 -10.38 -14.24
N LEU A 289 -34.37 -10.05 -13.13
CA LEU A 289 -34.46 -10.86 -11.92
C LEU A 289 -35.87 -10.74 -11.33
N SER A 290 -36.52 -11.88 -11.11
CA SER A 290 -37.83 -11.94 -10.46
C SER A 290 -37.73 -11.59 -8.98
N SER A 291 -38.81 -11.06 -8.40
CA SER A 291 -38.96 -10.95 -6.95
C SER A 291 -38.88 -12.34 -6.31
N ASN A 292 -38.03 -12.49 -5.29
CA ASN A 292 -37.66 -13.73 -4.59
C ASN A 292 -36.44 -14.48 -5.18
N SER A 293 -35.27 -13.84 -5.09
CA SER A 293 -33.95 -14.36 -5.48
C SER A 293 -33.16 -14.95 -4.29
N GLN A 294 -33.86 -15.37 -3.24
CA GLN A 294 -33.22 -15.98 -2.07
C GLN A 294 -32.84 -17.44 -2.35
N LEU A 295 -31.70 -17.86 -1.81
CA LEU A 295 -31.28 -19.27 -1.84
C LEU A 295 -30.89 -19.73 -0.45
N GLU A 296 -31.31 -20.93 -0.07
CA GLU A 296 -30.92 -21.57 1.17
C GLU A 296 -30.41 -22.99 0.89
N SER A 297 -29.38 -23.40 1.59
CA SER A 297 -28.81 -24.74 1.53
C SER A 297 -28.43 -25.19 2.94
N SER A 298 -28.85 -26.39 3.33
CA SER A 298 -28.54 -27.00 4.63
C SER A 298 -28.11 -28.44 4.42
N TYR A 299 -27.00 -28.83 5.06
CA TYR A 299 -26.47 -30.19 4.97
C TYR A 299 -25.56 -30.52 6.15
N VAL A 300 -25.41 -31.81 6.45
CA VAL A 300 -24.43 -32.29 7.45
C VAL A 300 -23.19 -32.79 6.72
N ALA A 301 -22.03 -32.25 7.07
CA ALA A 301 -20.74 -32.63 6.51
C ALA A 301 -19.95 -33.48 7.50
N HIS A 302 -19.43 -34.62 7.03
CA HIS A 302 -18.63 -35.55 7.82
C HIS A 302 -17.17 -35.42 7.42
N PHE A 303 -16.35 -34.86 8.30
CA PHE A 303 -14.93 -34.64 8.05
C PHE A 303 -14.09 -35.67 8.78
N CYS A 304 -13.10 -36.21 8.08
CA CYS A 304 -12.10 -37.10 8.65
C CYS A 304 -10.72 -36.49 8.48
N ARG A 305 -9.91 -36.64 9.53
CA ARG A 305 -8.49 -36.31 9.54
C ARG A 305 -7.66 -37.58 9.63
N GLN A 306 -6.48 -37.55 9.03
CA GLN A 306 -5.53 -38.65 9.04
C GLN A 306 -4.11 -38.10 9.16
N LYS A 307 -3.32 -38.70 10.07
CA LYS A 307 -1.90 -38.42 10.24
C LYS A 307 -1.10 -39.68 9.94
N GLY A 308 -0.31 -39.67 8.86
CA GLY A 308 0.33 -40.86 8.32
C GLY A 308 -0.71 -41.96 8.05
N ASN A 309 -0.55 -43.13 8.68
CA ASN A 309 -1.49 -44.24 8.58
C ASN A 309 -2.59 -44.24 9.66
N SER A 310 -2.57 -43.27 10.58
CA SER A 310 -3.53 -43.21 11.70
C SER A 310 -4.71 -42.31 11.34
N LYS A 311 -5.90 -42.91 11.23
CA LYS A 311 -7.16 -42.20 10.98
C LYS A 311 -7.75 -41.71 12.31
N GLU A 312 -8.12 -40.44 12.39
CA GLU A 312 -8.82 -39.85 13.53
C GLU A 312 -10.34 -40.06 13.40
N ASP A 313 -11.08 -39.87 14.50
CA ASP A 313 -12.54 -39.98 14.50
C ASP A 313 -13.18 -38.93 13.58
N THR A 314 -14.24 -39.36 12.88
CA THR A 314 -15.03 -38.48 12.01
C THR A 314 -15.80 -37.46 12.84
N VAL A 315 -15.66 -36.17 12.50
CA VAL A 315 -16.41 -35.07 13.10
C VAL A 315 -17.48 -34.57 12.14
N SER A 316 -18.68 -34.31 12.68
CA SER A 316 -19.83 -33.89 11.89
C SER A 316 -20.18 -32.44 12.17
N TRP A 317 -20.50 -31.70 11.12
CA TRP A 317 -20.88 -30.29 11.19
C TRP A 317 -22.18 -30.07 10.41
N LEU A 318 -23.15 -29.38 11.03
CA LEU A 318 -24.30 -28.85 10.31
C LEU A 318 -23.89 -27.53 9.65
N ILE A 319 -24.02 -27.45 8.33
CA ILE A 319 -23.67 -26.26 7.56
C ILE A 319 -24.94 -25.72 6.90
N LEU A 320 -25.19 -24.42 7.12
CA LEU A 320 -26.29 -23.66 6.54
C LEU A 320 -25.69 -22.54 5.69
N ASN A 321 -26.16 -22.36 4.47
CA ASN A 321 -25.80 -21.24 3.62
C ASN A 321 -27.06 -20.52 3.17
N TYR A 322 -27.03 -19.20 3.25
CA TYR A 322 -28.15 -18.34 2.91
C TYR A 322 -27.68 -17.19 2.03
N LEU A 323 -28.35 -17.00 0.90
CA LEU A 323 -28.20 -15.85 0.02
C LEU A 323 -29.47 -15.01 0.14
N ASN A 324 -29.33 -13.75 0.58
CA ASN A 324 -30.46 -12.83 0.63
C ASN A 324 -30.86 -12.34 -0.77
N ASP A 325 -32.04 -11.72 -0.89
CA ASP A 325 -32.54 -11.19 -2.15
C ASP A 325 -31.59 -10.13 -2.74
N LEU A 326 -31.14 -10.40 -3.97
CA LEU A 326 -30.16 -9.56 -4.67
C LEU A 326 -30.78 -8.24 -5.14
N GLN A 327 -32.07 -8.20 -5.47
CA GLN A 327 -32.75 -6.99 -5.93
C GLN A 327 -32.93 -6.03 -4.74
N GLU A 328 -33.40 -6.52 -3.60
CA GLU A 328 -33.49 -5.71 -2.37
C GLU A 328 -32.12 -5.19 -1.94
N THR A 329 -31.09 -6.03 -2.05
CA THR A 329 -29.71 -5.63 -1.72
C THR A 329 -29.19 -4.56 -2.67
N GLU A 330 -29.42 -4.69 -3.98
CA GLU A 330 -29.07 -3.67 -4.99
C GLU A 330 -29.81 -2.36 -4.73
N ASP A 331 -31.12 -2.41 -4.47
CA ASP A 331 -31.94 -1.24 -4.19
C ASP A 331 -31.46 -0.53 -2.90
N PHE A 332 -31.12 -1.29 -1.87
CA PHE A 332 -30.53 -0.76 -0.63
C PHE A 332 -29.18 -0.07 -0.91
N PHE A 333 -28.30 -0.68 -1.70
CA PHE A 333 -27.00 -0.12 -2.01
C PHE A 333 -27.09 1.13 -2.89
N GLN A 334 -27.97 1.13 -3.88
CA GLN A 334 -28.22 2.30 -4.70
C GLN A 334 -28.80 3.44 -3.87
N LYS A 335 -29.80 3.16 -3.02
CA LYS A 335 -30.46 4.17 -2.18
C LYS A 335 -29.51 4.80 -1.16
N ASN A 336 -28.70 4.00 -0.47
CA ASN A 336 -27.88 4.48 0.65
C ASN A 336 -26.49 4.96 0.22
N PHE A 337 -25.96 4.45 -0.89
CA PHE A 337 -24.57 4.71 -1.30
C PHE A 337 -24.43 5.19 -2.74
N GLY A 338 -25.51 5.29 -3.52
CA GLY A 338 -25.45 5.69 -4.94
C GLY A 338 -24.61 4.73 -5.79
N LYS A 339 -24.54 3.46 -5.39
CA LYS A 339 -23.60 2.46 -5.91
C LYS A 339 -24.31 1.12 -6.18
N ASN A 340 -23.80 0.37 -7.15
CA ASN A 340 -24.31 -0.97 -7.48
C ASN A 340 -23.45 -2.05 -6.81
N ILE A 341 -24.05 -3.11 -6.29
CA ILE A 341 -23.33 -4.21 -5.58
C ILE A 341 -22.32 -4.91 -6.49
N ARG A 342 -22.62 -4.96 -7.80
CA ARG A 342 -21.75 -5.53 -8.84
C ARG A 342 -20.39 -4.84 -8.89
N ASN A 343 -20.35 -3.51 -8.74
CA ASN A 343 -19.11 -2.74 -8.80
C ASN A 343 -18.14 -3.08 -7.66
N TYR A 344 -18.67 -3.64 -6.57
CA TYR A 344 -17.92 -4.03 -5.38
C TYR A 344 -17.78 -5.54 -5.21
N LYS A 345 -18.30 -6.33 -6.18
CA LYS A 345 -18.46 -7.78 -6.08
C LYS A 345 -19.11 -8.22 -4.76
N PHE A 346 -20.01 -7.39 -4.23
CA PHE A 346 -20.68 -7.68 -2.97
C PHE A 346 -21.81 -8.68 -3.23
N ILE A 347 -21.81 -9.75 -2.44
CA ILE A 347 -22.80 -10.81 -2.48
C ILE A 347 -23.35 -10.94 -1.04
N PRO A 348 -24.67 -10.86 -0.83
CA PRO A 348 -25.28 -10.98 0.49
C PRO A 348 -25.41 -12.46 0.92
N ASN A 349 -24.28 -13.18 0.94
CA ASN A 349 -24.19 -14.59 1.36
C ASN A 349 -23.67 -14.68 2.80
N VAL A 350 -24.37 -15.46 3.62
CA VAL A 350 -23.95 -15.88 4.96
C VAL A 350 -23.93 -17.39 5.03
N GLY A 351 -22.86 -17.95 5.58
CA GLY A 351 -22.76 -19.36 5.95
C GLY A 351 -22.65 -19.52 7.46
N LEU A 352 -23.26 -20.56 8.03
CA LEU A 352 -23.15 -20.93 9.43
C LEU A 352 -22.71 -22.38 9.51
N ALA A 353 -21.76 -22.70 10.40
CA ALA A 353 -21.33 -24.07 10.63
C ALA A 353 -21.32 -24.36 12.13
N ILE A 354 -22.01 -25.44 12.54
CA ILE A 354 -22.21 -25.82 13.94
C ILE A 354 -21.64 -27.23 14.13
N PRO A 355 -20.71 -27.45 15.08
CA PRO A 355 -20.20 -28.77 15.39
C PRO A 355 -21.31 -29.60 16.05
N LEU A 356 -21.52 -30.83 15.58
CA LEU A 356 -22.53 -31.74 16.14
C LEU A 356 -21.97 -32.65 17.23
N ASN A 357 -20.65 -32.85 17.24
CA ASN A 357 -19.98 -33.78 18.16
C ASN A 357 -19.51 -33.11 19.47
N ASP A 358 -19.11 -31.84 19.43
CA ASP A 358 -18.61 -31.10 20.61
C ASP A 358 -19.07 -29.64 20.57
N LEU A 359 -20.04 -29.31 21.41
CA LEU A 359 -20.59 -27.94 21.54
C LEU A 359 -19.67 -27.00 22.34
N ASN A 360 -18.57 -27.48 22.91
CA ASN A 360 -17.59 -26.64 23.60
C ASN A 360 -16.58 -26.00 22.63
N VAL A 361 -16.54 -26.46 21.37
CA VAL A 361 -15.67 -25.86 20.35
C VAL A 361 -16.21 -24.49 19.99
N LEU A 362 -15.46 -23.44 20.30
CA LEU A 362 -15.76 -22.08 19.87
C LEU A 362 -15.72 -21.98 18.34
N GLY A 363 -16.73 -21.34 17.75
CA GLY A 363 -16.80 -21.07 16.33
C GLY A 363 -15.70 -20.12 15.87
N ARG A 364 -15.53 -19.97 14.56
CA ARG A 364 -14.59 -19.01 13.95
C ARG A 364 -15.29 -18.13 12.92
N LEU A 365 -14.71 -16.96 12.66
CA LEU A 365 -15.15 -16.10 11.56
C LEU A 365 -14.48 -16.53 10.25
N PHE A 366 -15.21 -16.53 9.14
CA PHE A 366 -14.72 -16.93 7.82
C PHE A 366 -15.03 -15.87 6.76
N CYS A 367 -14.07 -15.63 5.88
CA CYS A 367 -14.33 -15.12 4.54
C CYS A 367 -13.73 -16.15 3.59
N PHE A 368 -14.54 -17.16 3.27
CA PHE A 368 -14.20 -18.45 2.63
C PHE A 368 -13.26 -19.35 3.44
N LEU A 369 -12.14 -18.80 3.89
CA LEU A 369 -11.21 -19.45 4.81
C LEU A 369 -11.27 -18.80 6.20
N PRO A 370 -10.90 -19.55 7.26
CA PRO A 370 -11.01 -19.07 8.63
C PRO A 370 -10.07 -17.88 8.88
N PHE A 371 -10.60 -16.85 9.53
CA PHE A 371 -9.81 -15.83 10.20
C PHE A 371 -9.30 -16.34 11.55
N PRO A 372 -8.22 -15.78 12.09
CA PRO A 372 -7.73 -16.09 13.43
C PRO A 372 -8.61 -15.47 14.54
N ILE A 373 -9.91 -15.31 14.30
CA ILE A 373 -10.88 -14.70 15.23
C ILE A 373 -11.84 -15.80 15.68
N HIS A 374 -11.90 -16.03 16.99
CA HIS A 374 -12.84 -16.94 17.62
C HIS A 374 -14.17 -16.24 17.93
N MET A 375 -15.27 -16.92 17.63
CA MET A 375 -16.61 -16.49 18.02
C MET A 375 -16.84 -16.84 19.50
N PRO A 376 -17.59 -16.02 20.25
CA PRO A 376 -17.91 -16.29 21.65
C PRO A 376 -18.93 -17.43 21.85
N PHE A 377 -19.32 -18.12 20.78
CA PHE A 377 -20.31 -19.19 20.73
C PHE A 377 -19.88 -20.29 19.74
N PRO A 378 -20.42 -21.51 19.82
CA PRO A 378 -19.98 -22.66 19.02
C PRO A 378 -20.54 -22.66 17.58
N VAL A 379 -20.62 -21.49 16.96
CA VAL A 379 -21.09 -21.33 15.58
C VAL A 379 -20.04 -20.57 14.79
N SER A 380 -19.51 -21.23 13.78
CA SER A 380 -18.62 -20.62 12.79
C SER A 380 -19.46 -19.84 11.78
N VAL A 381 -19.06 -18.61 11.47
CA VAL A 381 -19.82 -17.70 10.61
C VAL A 381 -18.99 -17.31 9.39
N HIS A 382 -19.51 -17.60 8.22
CA HIS A 382 -19.00 -17.21 6.92
C HIS A 382 -19.78 -16.03 6.36
N GLY A 383 -19.08 -15.09 5.74
CA GLY A 383 -19.74 -14.00 5.02
C GLY A 383 -18.75 -13.06 4.34
N TYR A 384 -19.30 -12.14 3.56
CA TYR A 384 -18.54 -11.06 2.93
C TYR A 384 -18.30 -9.95 3.94
N PHE A 385 -17.33 -10.15 4.82
CA PHE A 385 -16.91 -9.13 5.77
C PHE A 385 -15.93 -8.17 5.10
N ALA A 386 -16.27 -6.88 5.10
CA ALA A 386 -15.26 -5.85 4.91
C ALA A 386 -14.44 -5.79 6.20
N TYR A 387 -13.17 -6.20 6.17
CA TYR A 387 -12.24 -6.21 7.31
C TYR A 387 -11.96 -4.81 7.94
N LYS A 388 -12.68 -3.78 7.53
CA LYS A 388 -12.62 -2.46 8.16
C LYS A 388 -13.76 -2.33 9.17
N ASN A 389 -13.43 -2.63 10.44
CA ASN A 389 -14.12 -2.24 11.70
C ASN A 389 -15.14 -3.23 12.28
N LEU A 390 -14.72 -4.16 13.14
CA LEU A 390 -15.63 -5.01 13.91
C LEU A 390 -15.47 -4.69 15.40
N VAL A 391 -16.38 -3.86 15.93
CA VAL A 391 -16.60 -3.68 17.38
C VAL A 391 -17.28 -4.89 17.96
N CYS A 392 -16.50 -5.86 18.46
CA CYS A 392 -17.09 -7.01 19.13
C CYS A 392 -17.79 -6.58 20.43
N LEU A 393 -19.11 -6.57 20.38
CA LEU A 393 -20.04 -6.62 21.50
C LEU A 393 -19.92 -8.04 22.10
N ILE A 394 -19.13 -8.21 23.16
CA ILE A 394 -19.19 -9.41 24.01
C ILE A 394 -19.84 -8.97 25.32
N ALA A 395 -21.12 -9.26 25.47
CA ALA A 395 -21.82 -9.19 26.75
C ALA A 395 -22.18 -10.63 27.17
N PRO A 396 -22.09 -10.99 28.47
CA PRO A 396 -22.50 -12.31 28.95
C PRO A 396 -24.03 -12.40 28.95
N THR A 397 -24.60 -13.24 28.10
CA THR A 397 -26.04 -13.58 28.07
C THR A 397 -26.35 -14.74 29.01
N LEU A 398 -26.00 -14.62 30.29
CA LEU A 398 -26.35 -15.64 31.28
C LEU A 398 -27.74 -15.46 31.92
N ASP A 399 -28.51 -14.41 31.58
CA ASP A 399 -29.79 -14.13 32.27
C ASP A 399 -31.01 -13.77 31.39
N TYR A 400 -31.02 -14.03 30.07
CA TYR A 400 -32.19 -13.66 29.23
C TYR A 400 -32.70 -14.77 28.30
N ASP A 401 -34.03 -14.91 28.30
CA ASP A 401 -34.81 -15.89 27.53
C ASP A 401 -34.77 -15.59 26.02
N ALA A 402 -34.33 -16.58 25.23
CA ALA A 402 -34.00 -16.48 23.81
C ALA A 402 -35.21 -16.29 22.88
N ASN A 403 -36.45 -16.36 23.40
CA ASN A 403 -37.68 -16.27 22.60
C ASN A 403 -38.30 -14.87 22.53
N ASN A 404 -37.63 -13.83 23.02
CA ASN A 404 -38.20 -12.48 23.04
C ASN A 404 -37.85 -11.69 21.76
N TYR A 405 -38.87 -11.31 20.97
CA TYR A 405 -38.72 -10.43 19.80
C TYR A 405 -38.14 -9.04 20.14
N ASP A 406 -38.13 -8.62 21.41
CA ASP A 406 -37.43 -7.41 21.86
C ASP A 406 -35.91 -7.62 22.12
N PHE A 407 -35.39 -8.86 22.13
CA PHE A 407 -33.94 -9.14 22.19
C PHE A 407 -33.21 -8.57 20.97
N LEU A 408 -33.85 -8.60 19.80
CA LEU A 408 -33.35 -7.97 18.56
C LEU A 408 -33.26 -6.44 18.68
N LYS A 409 -34.02 -5.79 19.58
CA LYS A 409 -33.92 -4.35 19.84
C LYS A 409 -32.88 -3.99 20.90
N ILE A 410 -32.54 -4.92 21.80
CA ILE A 410 -31.48 -4.74 22.83
C ILE A 410 -30.10 -5.01 22.25
N LEU A 411 -30.00 -5.87 21.23
CA LEU A 411 -28.77 -6.14 20.46
C LEU A 411 -28.25 -4.94 19.66
N ASP A 412 -28.98 -3.82 19.60
CA ASP A 412 -28.63 -2.75 18.68
C ASP A 412 -27.44 -1.88 19.12
N GLN A 413 -27.22 -1.60 20.42
CA GLN A 413 -26.14 -0.69 20.89
C GLN A 413 -25.62 -0.95 22.34
N PRO A 414 -24.31 -1.21 22.59
CA PRO A 414 -23.71 -1.43 23.93
C PRO A 414 -23.67 -0.18 24.84
N ASP A 415 -23.75 -0.31 26.18
CA ASP A 415 -23.64 0.87 27.07
C ASP A 415 -22.29 1.61 26.89
N ILE A 416 -22.35 2.92 26.64
CA ILE A 416 -21.18 3.79 26.43
C ILE A 416 -20.18 3.75 27.59
N LYS A 417 -20.63 3.64 28.85
CA LYS A 417 -19.73 3.59 30.01
C LYS A 417 -18.90 2.31 30.01
N ILE A 418 -19.49 1.20 29.57
CA ILE A 418 -18.82 -0.09 29.44
C ILE A 418 -17.79 -0.02 28.31
N VAL A 419 -18.16 0.56 27.17
CA VAL A 419 -17.26 0.72 26.02
C VAL A 419 -16.06 1.63 26.33
N LEU A 420 -16.27 2.73 27.05
CA LEU A 420 -15.18 3.59 27.53
C LEU A 420 -14.29 2.86 28.54
N LYS A 421 -14.85 2.01 29.40
CA LYS A 421 -14.08 1.18 30.35
C LYS A 421 -13.24 0.12 29.64
N GLN A 422 -13.75 -0.47 28.56
CA GLN A 422 -12.99 -1.39 27.72
C GLN A 422 -11.79 -0.70 27.08
N LEU A 423 -11.95 0.52 26.56
CA LEU A 423 -10.84 1.31 26.03
C LEU A 423 -9.80 1.63 27.11
N GLU A 424 -10.24 1.93 28.33
CA GLU A 424 -9.36 2.12 29.48
C GLU A 424 -8.56 0.86 29.85
N ILE A 425 -9.20 -0.32 29.80
CA ILE A 425 -8.52 -1.59 30.04
C ILE A 425 -7.49 -1.86 28.94
N CYS A 426 -7.81 -1.54 27.68
CA CYS A 426 -6.87 -1.70 26.55
C CYS A 426 -5.57 -0.92 26.75
N TYR A 427 -5.64 0.37 27.07
CA TYR A 427 -4.41 1.16 27.24
C TYR A 427 -3.70 0.90 28.58
N ASN A 428 -4.41 0.59 29.67
CA ASN A 428 -3.79 0.22 30.95
C ASN A 428 -3.18 -1.19 30.92
N GLY A 429 -3.77 -2.12 30.18
CA GLY A 429 -3.27 -3.49 30.02
C GLY A 429 -1.96 -3.55 29.25
N LEU A 430 -1.78 -2.65 28.26
CA LEU A 430 -0.53 -2.53 27.50
C LEU A 430 0.64 -2.11 28.40
N ALA A 431 0.40 -1.17 29.33
CA ALA A 431 1.41 -0.76 30.32
C ALA A 431 1.78 -1.89 31.31
N LYS A 432 1.01 -2.98 31.37
CA LYS A 432 1.20 -4.13 32.26
C LYS A 432 1.57 -5.43 31.54
N ASN A 433 1.81 -5.41 30.22
CA ASN A 433 2.01 -6.61 29.38
C ASN A 433 0.87 -7.65 29.47
N GLN A 434 -0.38 -7.19 29.55
CA GLN A 434 -1.57 -8.05 29.69
C GLN A 434 -2.61 -7.77 28.58
N THR A 435 -2.17 -7.58 27.34
CA THR A 435 -3.06 -7.24 26.21
C THR A 435 -3.47 -8.43 25.36
N PRO A 436 -4.71 -8.48 24.84
CA PRO A 436 -5.12 -9.45 23.83
C PRO A 436 -4.33 -9.32 22.52
N ASP A 437 -4.10 -10.42 21.81
CA ASP A 437 -3.41 -10.45 20.51
C ASP A 437 -4.13 -9.60 19.44
N GLU A 438 -5.43 -9.38 19.60
CA GLU A 438 -6.32 -8.65 18.69
C GLU A 438 -6.53 -7.16 19.05
N LEU A 439 -5.65 -6.56 19.87
CA LEU A 439 -5.82 -5.21 20.44
C LEU A 439 -6.21 -4.12 19.42
N LYS A 440 -5.63 -4.16 18.20
CA LYS A 440 -5.98 -3.22 17.12
C LYS A 440 -7.44 -3.34 16.70
N ILE A 441 -7.92 -4.57 16.53
CA ILE A 441 -9.30 -4.87 16.11
C ILE A 441 -10.26 -4.32 17.17
N ILE A 442 -9.97 -4.60 18.46
CA ILE A 442 -10.74 -4.15 19.63
C ILE A 442 -10.73 -2.62 19.81
N CYS A 443 -9.69 -1.90 19.36
CA CYS A 443 -9.68 -0.44 19.39
C CYS A 443 -10.51 0.20 18.25
N ASN A 444 -10.37 -0.29 17.01
CA ASN A 444 -11.10 0.24 15.84
C ASN A 444 -12.61 0.14 16.03
N ALA A 445 -12.98 -1.06 16.44
CA ALA A 445 -14.16 -1.40 17.18
C ALA A 445 -14.69 -0.25 18.04
N ILE A 446 -14.04 -0.01 19.18
CA ILE A 446 -14.52 0.96 20.17
C ILE A 446 -14.66 2.36 19.54
N TYR A 447 -13.73 2.79 18.69
CA TYR A 447 -13.81 4.09 18.03
C TYR A 447 -15.03 4.23 17.11
N GLU A 448 -15.42 3.17 16.40
CA GLU A 448 -16.61 3.20 15.56
C GLU A 448 -17.88 3.37 16.38
N TYR A 449 -17.95 2.68 17.51
CA TYR A 449 -19.09 2.80 18.41
C TYR A 449 -19.19 4.20 19.05
N LEU A 450 -18.06 4.70 19.56
CA LEU A 450 -18.00 6.05 20.12
C LEU A 450 -18.34 7.11 19.06
N ASN A 451 -17.86 6.96 17.82
CA ASN A 451 -18.15 7.88 16.72
C ASN A 451 -19.65 7.93 16.40
N LYS A 452 -20.34 6.77 16.37
CA LYS A 452 -21.81 6.71 16.18
C LYS A 452 -22.56 7.48 17.29
N LEU A 453 -22.13 7.35 18.55
CA LEU A 453 -22.77 8.05 19.67
C LEU A 453 -22.38 9.52 19.78
N PHE A 454 -21.17 9.90 19.36
CA PHE A 454 -20.62 11.25 19.51
C PHE A 454 -21.46 12.32 18.80
N HIS A 455 -22.19 11.95 17.76
CA HIS A 455 -23.10 12.85 17.04
C HIS A 455 -24.38 13.18 17.82
N ARG A 456 -24.68 12.49 18.93
CA ARG A 456 -25.78 12.80 19.85
C ARG A 456 -25.28 13.72 20.97
N ARG A 457 -25.91 14.89 21.14
CA ARG A 457 -25.47 15.99 22.04
C ARG A 457 -25.12 15.53 23.46
N ASN A 458 -25.94 14.66 24.06
CA ASN A 458 -25.78 14.20 25.45
C ASN A 458 -24.52 13.33 25.64
N PHE A 459 -24.14 12.54 24.64
CA PHE A 459 -22.97 11.66 24.71
C PHE A 459 -21.67 12.38 24.32
N ARG A 460 -21.73 13.39 23.45
CA ARG A 460 -20.56 14.19 23.02
C ARG A 460 -19.79 14.80 24.19
N PHE A 461 -20.49 15.39 25.16
CA PHE A 461 -19.87 16.01 26.33
C PHE A 461 -19.21 14.97 27.25
N MET A 462 -19.88 13.83 27.43
CA MET A 462 -19.39 12.72 28.25
C MET A 462 -18.10 12.11 27.66
N ILE A 463 -18.10 11.82 26.36
CA ILE A 463 -16.92 11.29 25.64
C ILE A 463 -15.76 12.28 25.73
N LYS A 464 -16.02 13.58 25.52
CA LYS A 464 -14.99 14.62 25.66
C LYS A 464 -14.35 14.59 27.03
N LYS A 465 -15.16 14.72 28.08
CA LYS A 465 -14.68 14.78 29.46
C LYS A 465 -13.90 13.53 29.88
N GLU A 466 -14.35 12.35 29.46
CA GLU A 466 -13.73 11.09 29.88
C GLU A 466 -12.43 10.77 29.14
N LEU A 467 -12.20 11.29 27.93
CA LEU A 467 -11.02 10.99 27.11
C LEU A 467 -10.03 12.15 27.00
N GLU A 468 -10.40 13.34 27.46
CA GLU A 468 -9.54 14.53 27.50
C GLU A 468 -8.24 14.23 28.28
N HIS A 469 -7.09 14.50 27.66
CA HIS A 469 -5.74 14.23 28.17
C HIS A 469 -5.35 12.74 28.38
N LYS A 470 -6.18 11.78 27.99
CA LYS A 470 -5.84 10.35 28.08
C LYS A 470 -5.18 9.84 26.79
N PRO A 471 -4.25 8.86 26.86
CA PRO A 471 -3.68 8.24 25.67
C PRO A 471 -4.65 7.17 25.17
N TRP A 472 -5.64 7.58 24.37
CA TRP A 472 -6.73 6.69 23.96
C TRP A 472 -6.71 6.33 22.48
N ILE A 473 -5.74 6.83 21.71
CA ILE A 473 -5.57 6.52 20.28
C ILE A 473 -4.50 5.44 20.10
N PHE A 474 -4.92 4.25 19.69
CA PHE A 474 -4.06 3.09 19.47
C PHE A 474 -3.40 3.12 18.09
N TYR A 475 -2.08 3.08 18.04
CA TYR A 475 -1.29 2.97 16.81
C TYR A 475 0.09 2.39 17.10
N GLY A 476 0.68 1.63 16.17
CA GLY A 476 2.07 1.14 16.32
C GLY A 476 2.36 0.37 17.63
N ASN A 477 1.40 -0.42 18.13
CA ASN A 477 1.44 -1.11 19.42
C ASN A 477 1.59 -0.19 20.65
N GLN A 478 1.21 1.08 20.55
CA GLN A 478 1.18 2.02 21.65
C GLN A 478 -0.10 2.85 21.63
N PHE A 479 -0.35 3.54 22.75
CA PHE A 479 -1.46 4.47 22.89
C PHE A 479 -0.95 5.91 22.98
N TYR A 480 -1.61 6.81 22.25
CA TYR A 480 -1.26 8.21 22.13
C TYR A 480 -2.40 9.11 22.55
N THR A 481 -2.06 10.28 23.07
CA THR A 481 -2.99 11.38 23.30
C THR A 481 -3.33 12.05 21.96
N ILE A 482 -4.57 12.52 21.79
CA ILE A 482 -5.09 13.05 20.51
C ILE A 482 -4.27 14.23 19.94
N ASP A 483 -3.56 14.97 20.80
CA ASP A 483 -2.68 16.09 20.43
C ASP A 483 -1.41 15.65 19.68
N LYS A 484 -1.03 14.38 19.76
CA LYS A 484 0.13 13.82 19.04
C LYS A 484 -0.21 13.21 17.68
N ILE A 485 -1.48 13.31 17.27
CA ILE A 485 -2.05 12.54 16.16
C ILE A 485 -2.53 13.47 15.02
N PHE A 486 -2.18 13.14 13.77
CA PHE A 486 -2.50 13.95 12.58
C PHE A 486 -3.08 13.08 11.45
N THR A 487 -4.18 13.46 10.80
CA THR A 487 -4.80 12.70 9.68
C THR A 487 -3.88 12.35 8.52
N ARG A 488 -2.84 13.17 8.28
CA ARG A 488 -1.80 12.89 7.30
C ARG A 488 -0.50 13.52 7.76
N LEU A 489 0.53 12.71 7.88
CA LEU A 489 1.85 13.00 8.41
C LEU A 489 2.83 12.58 7.32
N PRO A 490 3.96 13.25 7.16
CA PRO A 490 4.82 12.93 6.05
C PRO A 490 5.68 11.74 6.31
N ASN A 491 6.10 11.10 5.22
CA ASN A 491 7.08 10.02 5.25
C ASN A 491 8.36 10.37 6.05
N GLU A 492 8.67 11.65 6.21
CA GLU A 492 9.87 12.18 6.88
C GLU A 492 9.73 12.32 8.40
N PHE A 493 8.49 12.35 8.91
CA PHE A 493 8.19 12.35 10.35
C PHE A 493 7.54 11.04 10.81
N LYS A 494 7.29 10.08 9.89
CA LYS A 494 6.79 8.73 10.20
C LYS A 494 7.71 7.93 11.14
N ASP A 495 9.02 8.23 11.11
CA ASP A 495 10.04 7.53 11.90
C ASP A 495 10.42 8.27 13.21
N ASN A 496 9.82 9.43 13.51
CA ASN A 496 10.25 10.31 14.62
C ASN A 496 9.68 9.91 16.01
N GLY A 497 8.85 8.86 16.08
CA GLY A 497 8.30 8.24 17.32
C GLY A 497 7.41 9.12 18.21
N SER A 498 7.45 10.44 18.06
CA SER A 498 6.83 11.45 18.93
C SER A 498 5.54 12.04 18.37
N LEU A 499 5.37 12.00 17.04
CA LEU A 499 4.18 12.40 16.30
C LEU A 499 3.72 11.23 15.45
N ILE A 500 2.41 11.06 15.34
CA ILE A 500 1.83 9.87 14.74
C ILE A 500 0.86 10.27 13.63
N GLU A 501 1.12 9.76 12.43
CA GLU A 501 0.11 9.79 11.40
C GLU A 501 -1.04 8.92 11.84
N LEU A 502 -2.18 9.56 12.03
CA LEU A 502 -3.45 8.87 12.09
C LEU A 502 -3.59 8.07 10.80
N PRO A 503 -3.70 6.75 10.87
CA PRO A 503 -3.95 5.93 9.71
C PRO A 503 -5.11 6.50 8.91
N LEU A 504 -4.98 6.52 7.58
CA LEU A 504 -6.04 6.96 6.67
C LEU A 504 -7.38 6.26 6.98
N GLU A 505 -7.32 5.05 7.52
CA GLU A 505 -8.45 4.28 8.01
C GLU A 505 -9.22 5.02 9.10
N TYR A 506 -8.52 5.52 10.12
CA TYR A 506 -9.13 6.25 11.23
C TYR A 506 -9.59 7.65 10.82
N SER A 507 -8.86 8.33 9.93
CA SER A 507 -9.27 9.66 9.44
C SER A 507 -10.58 9.61 8.65
N VAL A 508 -10.76 8.56 7.84
CA VAL A 508 -11.98 8.32 7.06
C VAL A 508 -13.13 7.87 7.94
N GLN A 509 -12.89 7.02 8.93
CA GLN A 509 -13.96 6.38 9.70
C GLN A 509 -14.39 7.17 10.93
N PHE A 510 -13.45 7.78 11.64
CA PHE A 510 -13.68 8.44 12.94
C PHE A 510 -13.29 9.92 12.91
N GLY A 511 -12.89 10.44 11.75
CA GLY A 511 -12.35 11.79 11.60
C GLY A 511 -13.26 12.91 12.11
N SER A 512 -14.59 12.80 11.97
CA SER A 512 -15.51 13.82 12.51
C SER A 512 -15.44 13.91 14.04
N MET A 513 -15.48 12.78 14.74
CA MET A 513 -15.32 12.71 16.19
C MET A 513 -13.91 13.12 16.59
N PHE A 514 -12.88 12.56 15.95
CA PHE A 514 -11.50 12.84 16.29
C PHE A 514 -11.15 14.33 16.08
N LYS A 515 -11.59 14.97 14.98
CA LYS A 515 -11.45 16.42 14.75
C LYS A 515 -12.11 17.22 15.86
N ALA A 516 -13.32 16.83 16.24
CA ALA A 516 -14.04 17.47 17.33
C ALA A 516 -13.40 17.23 18.72
N MET A 517 -12.54 16.22 18.85
CA MET A 517 -11.72 15.89 20.02
C MET A 517 -10.32 16.53 19.98
N GLY A 518 -9.95 17.20 18.88
CA GLY A 518 -8.66 17.91 18.74
C GLY A 518 -7.70 17.36 17.68
N LEU A 519 -8.13 16.42 16.84
CA LEU A 519 -7.32 15.87 15.74
C LEU A 519 -6.99 16.92 14.67
N GLN A 520 -5.76 16.88 14.16
CA GLN A 520 -5.24 17.81 13.16
C GLN A 520 -5.34 17.23 11.73
N ASP A 521 -5.57 18.07 10.70
CA ASP A 521 -6.49 17.74 9.56
C ASP A 521 -5.94 17.25 8.22
N GLU A 522 -4.68 17.49 7.86
CA GLU A 522 -3.89 16.72 6.88
C GLU A 522 -2.62 17.52 6.62
N ILE A 523 -1.62 16.83 6.08
CA ILE A 523 -0.58 17.43 5.25
C ILE A 523 -1.09 17.64 3.80
N GLY A 524 -2.17 18.43 3.65
CA GLY A 524 -2.74 18.91 2.38
C GLY A 524 -2.58 20.42 2.28
N VAL A 525 -1.92 20.90 1.21
CA VAL A 525 -1.15 22.16 1.15
C VAL A 525 -0.13 22.36 2.31
N ASN A 526 -0.32 21.69 3.43
CA ASN A 526 0.70 21.25 4.36
C ASN A 526 1.64 20.21 3.70
N GLY A 527 1.21 19.45 2.68
CA GLY A 527 2.11 18.68 1.80
C GLY A 527 2.96 19.60 0.93
N LEU A 528 2.42 20.76 0.56
CA LEU A 528 3.18 21.90 0.08
C LEU A 528 4.09 22.44 1.18
N ILE A 529 3.66 22.60 2.45
CA ILE A 529 4.54 22.94 3.61
C ILE A 529 5.70 21.97 3.71
N LEU A 530 5.48 20.71 3.35
CA LEU A 530 6.49 19.70 3.47
C LEU A 530 7.41 19.60 2.29
N ILE A 531 6.87 19.72 1.08
CA ILE A 531 7.64 20.04 -0.11
C ILE A 531 8.46 21.33 0.17
N ILE A 532 7.90 22.32 0.86
CA ILE A 532 8.54 23.59 1.21
C ILE A 532 9.60 23.43 2.31
N ASN A 533 9.35 22.60 3.31
CA ASN A 533 10.29 22.33 4.41
C ASN A 533 11.36 21.30 4.01
N ASN A 534 11.08 20.41 3.04
CA ASN A 534 11.88 19.23 2.71
C ASN A 534 12.30 19.11 1.23
N MET A 535 11.98 20.07 0.35
CA MET A 535 12.58 20.12 -0.99
C MET A 535 14.03 20.52 -0.87
N ASN A 536 14.89 19.56 -0.51
CA ASN A 536 16.34 19.59 -0.61
C ASN A 536 17.02 20.88 -0.12
N ALA A 537 16.35 21.86 0.49
CA ALA A 537 16.95 23.14 0.82
C ALA A 537 17.80 22.93 2.08
N ASP A 538 17.20 22.42 3.14
CA ASP A 538 17.95 22.04 4.35
C ASP A 538 18.96 20.92 4.05
N ASP A 539 18.55 19.94 3.22
CA ASP A 539 19.34 18.79 2.79
C ASP A 539 20.52 19.15 1.85
N ALA A 540 20.38 20.19 1.04
CA ALA A 540 21.42 20.78 0.17
C ALA A 540 22.11 21.98 0.83
N GLU A 541 21.87 22.19 2.13
CA GLU A 541 22.54 23.18 2.96
C GLU A 541 22.24 24.64 2.59
N ALA A 542 21.08 24.89 1.98
CA ALA A 542 20.51 26.20 1.72
C ALA A 542 20.26 26.96 3.03
N LYS A 543 20.44 28.29 2.98
CA LYS A 543 20.09 29.21 4.08
C LYS A 543 18.77 29.91 3.83
N ARG A 544 18.37 30.06 2.57
CA ARG A 544 17.12 30.72 2.17
C ARG A 544 16.23 29.76 1.41
N PHE A 545 14.95 29.83 1.75
CA PHE A 545 13.87 29.15 1.08
C PHE A 545 12.74 30.15 0.80
N SER A 546 12.24 30.19 -0.43
CA SER A 546 11.19 31.12 -0.83
C SER A 546 10.17 30.46 -1.75
N VAL A 547 8.89 30.72 -1.51
CA VAL A 547 7.80 30.31 -2.38
C VAL A 547 7.22 31.55 -3.04
N ILE A 548 7.00 31.49 -4.35
CA ILE A 548 6.32 32.55 -5.09
C ILE A 548 5.10 31.95 -5.78
N ILE A 549 3.93 32.51 -5.49
CA ILE A 549 2.69 32.17 -6.18
C ILE A 549 2.52 33.13 -7.34
N ASP A 550 2.55 32.61 -8.56
CA ASP A 550 2.37 33.37 -9.79
C ASP A 550 0.98 33.13 -10.36
N GLU A 551 0.13 34.15 -10.27
CA GLU A 551 -1.25 34.14 -10.77
C GLU A 551 -1.35 34.57 -12.24
N ARG A 552 -0.25 35.01 -12.85
CA ARG A 552 -0.31 35.58 -14.20
C ARG A 552 -0.60 34.51 -15.23
N GLN A 553 -1.42 34.90 -16.20
CA GLN A 553 -1.57 34.16 -17.42
C GLN A 553 -0.59 34.68 -18.47
N TYR A 554 -0.17 33.80 -19.36
CA TYR A 554 0.69 34.15 -20.46
C TYR A 554 0.08 33.56 -21.73
N TYR A 555 -0.36 34.43 -22.65
CA TYR A 555 -1.18 34.04 -23.80
C TYR A 555 -0.65 34.52 -25.15
N ASP A 556 0.54 35.12 -25.22
CA ASP A 556 1.07 35.71 -26.45
C ASP A 556 2.48 35.16 -26.74
N TYR A 557 2.53 34.05 -27.50
CA TYR A 557 3.76 33.36 -27.88
C TYR A 557 3.93 33.31 -29.38
N ASN A 558 5.14 33.52 -29.87
CA ASN A 558 5.50 33.40 -31.28
C ASN A 558 5.96 31.96 -31.61
N GLU A 559 5.38 30.94 -30.96
CA GLU A 559 5.63 29.50 -31.14
C GLU A 559 7.04 28.96 -30.81
N SER A 560 7.89 29.68 -30.05
CA SER A 560 9.23 29.20 -29.68
C SER A 560 9.25 28.31 -28.41
N LEU A 561 8.38 27.29 -28.38
CA LEU A 561 8.27 26.30 -27.29
C LEU A 561 9.01 24.98 -27.63
N LEU A 562 9.23 24.11 -26.64
CA LEU A 562 9.85 22.79 -26.88
C LEU A 562 8.95 21.86 -27.72
N SER A 563 7.63 22.02 -27.61
CA SER A 563 6.59 21.34 -28.39
C SER A 563 5.31 22.18 -28.33
N GLU A 564 4.32 21.84 -29.16
CA GLU A 564 3.00 22.49 -29.15
C GLU A 564 2.28 22.28 -27.80
N GLU A 565 2.43 21.11 -27.20
CA GLU A 565 1.76 20.75 -25.95
C GLU A 565 2.36 21.45 -24.72
N MET A 566 3.54 22.05 -24.83
CA MET A 566 4.09 22.92 -23.77
C MET A 566 3.26 24.18 -23.54
N ASN A 567 2.41 24.57 -24.50
CA ASN A 567 1.56 25.75 -24.38
C ASN A 567 0.64 25.67 -23.15
N TYR A 568 0.13 24.48 -22.83
CA TYR A 568 -0.74 24.27 -21.66
C TYR A 568 -0.04 24.52 -20.31
N TRP A 569 1.30 24.53 -20.28
CA TRP A 569 2.09 24.59 -19.06
C TRP A 569 2.80 25.93 -18.86
N GLN A 570 2.39 26.95 -19.62
CA GLN A 570 3.01 28.27 -19.50
C GLN A 570 2.30 29.23 -18.53
N GLY A 571 1.08 28.92 -18.10
CA GLY A 571 0.28 29.77 -17.22
C GLY A 571 0.71 29.78 -15.74
N PRO A 572 -0.26 30.03 -14.82
CA PRO A 572 -0.02 30.17 -13.39
C PRO A 572 0.78 29.03 -12.79
N ALA A 573 1.65 29.35 -11.83
CA ALA A 573 2.59 28.39 -11.26
C ALA A 573 2.91 28.66 -9.80
N ILE A 574 3.36 27.60 -9.12
CA ILE A 574 4.09 27.71 -7.86
C ILE A 574 5.57 27.66 -8.18
N TRP A 575 6.29 28.70 -7.77
CA TRP A 575 7.74 28.74 -7.82
C TRP A 575 8.31 28.44 -6.45
N ILE A 576 9.35 27.62 -6.41
CA ILE A 576 10.06 27.27 -5.18
C ILE A 576 11.55 27.52 -5.42
N TYR A 577 12.12 28.43 -4.62
CA TYR A 577 13.51 28.83 -4.70
C TYR A 577 14.27 28.46 -3.43
N ASN A 578 15.50 27.97 -3.59
CA ASN A 578 16.49 27.94 -2.52
C ASN A 578 17.88 28.33 -3.05
N ASP A 579 18.72 28.85 -2.15
CA ASP A 579 20.04 29.40 -2.46
C ASP A 579 21.16 28.33 -2.55
N ALA A 580 20.81 27.04 -2.52
CA ALA A 580 21.74 25.94 -2.77
C ALA A 580 21.62 25.40 -4.19
N GLU A 581 22.74 25.03 -4.79
CA GLU A 581 22.78 24.38 -6.10
C GLU A 581 22.43 22.89 -5.98
N PHE A 582 21.54 22.40 -6.83
CA PHE A 582 21.08 21.02 -6.88
C PHE A 582 22.18 20.05 -7.34
N PRO A 583 22.68 19.14 -6.48
CA PRO A 583 23.75 18.23 -6.86
C PRO A 583 23.32 17.20 -7.91
N ILE A 584 24.23 16.80 -8.79
CA ILE A 584 24.00 15.77 -9.83
C ILE A 584 23.54 14.41 -9.26
N LYS A 585 23.93 14.09 -8.01
CA LYS A 585 23.52 12.88 -7.30
C LYS A 585 22.03 12.91 -6.90
N ASP A 586 21.54 14.07 -6.47
CA ASP A 586 20.14 14.26 -6.06
C ASP A 586 19.24 14.29 -7.29
N PHE A 587 19.77 14.74 -8.44
CA PHE A 587 19.11 14.61 -9.74
C PHE A 587 18.83 13.16 -10.12
N ARG A 588 19.82 12.26 -10.02
CA ARG A 588 19.65 10.83 -10.35
C ARG A 588 18.62 10.14 -9.44
N ALA A 589 18.52 10.57 -8.18
CA ALA A 589 17.49 10.06 -7.26
C ALA A 589 16.09 10.53 -7.69
N LEU A 590 15.97 11.77 -8.14
CA LEU A 590 14.70 12.36 -8.60
C LEU A 590 14.19 11.70 -9.90
N THR A 591 15.08 11.18 -10.75
CA THR A 591 14.71 10.45 -11.98
C THR A 591 14.31 8.99 -11.76
N ASN A 592 14.59 8.40 -10.59
CA ASN A 592 14.20 7.02 -10.26
C ASN A 592 13.01 7.04 -9.30
N LEU A 593 11.79 7.17 -9.84
CA LEU A 593 10.55 7.20 -9.06
C LEU A 593 10.46 5.96 -8.14
N GLY A 594 10.46 6.18 -6.82
CA GLY A 594 10.35 5.12 -5.81
C GLY A 594 11.69 4.51 -5.32
N VAL A 595 12.84 4.95 -5.86
CA VAL A 595 14.16 4.55 -5.34
C VAL A 595 14.77 5.73 -4.58
N GLY A 596 14.63 5.72 -3.26
CA GLY A 596 15.31 6.69 -2.41
C GLY A 596 16.82 6.57 -2.50
N GLY A 597 17.48 7.48 -3.25
CA GLY A 597 18.94 7.53 -3.38
C GLY A 597 19.68 7.89 -2.08
N LYS A 598 18.95 8.14 -0.98
CA LYS A 598 19.44 8.54 0.35
C LYS A 598 19.04 7.53 1.44
N SER A 599 18.60 6.32 1.09
CA SER A 599 18.10 5.31 2.06
C SER A 599 19.13 4.96 3.15
N HIS A 600 20.42 5.04 2.84
CA HIS A 600 21.52 4.69 3.75
C HIS A 600 22.13 5.88 4.52
N ASP A 601 21.64 7.11 4.35
CA ASP A 601 22.14 8.30 5.06
C ASP A 601 21.12 8.75 6.12
N ASP A 602 21.39 8.41 7.38
CA ASP A 602 20.54 8.76 8.55
C ASP A 602 20.49 10.27 8.84
N THR A 603 21.35 11.07 8.20
CA THR A 603 21.44 12.51 8.45
C THR A 603 20.54 13.35 7.55
N LYS A 604 20.02 12.78 6.46
CA LYS A 604 19.21 13.47 5.45
C LYS A 604 17.72 13.23 5.68
N ILE A 605 16.91 14.28 5.49
CA ILE A 605 15.48 14.26 5.80
C ILE A 605 14.70 13.54 4.66
N GLY A 606 15.13 13.69 3.40
CA GLY A 606 14.49 13.11 2.21
C GLY A 606 14.93 11.70 1.79
N ARG A 607 14.99 10.73 2.71
CA ARG A 607 15.62 9.40 2.52
C ARG A 607 15.04 8.55 1.37
N PHE A 608 13.74 8.70 1.08
CA PHE A 608 12.99 7.82 0.17
C PHE A 608 12.75 8.38 -1.24
N GLY A 609 13.19 9.61 -1.54
CA GLY A 609 12.97 10.22 -2.86
C GLY A 609 11.50 10.47 -3.23
N THR A 610 10.55 10.27 -2.30
CA THR A 610 9.09 10.39 -2.52
C THR A 610 8.54 11.78 -2.26
N GLY A 611 9.29 12.67 -1.58
CA GLY A 611 8.83 14.03 -1.23
C GLY A 611 8.49 14.88 -2.45
N PHE A 612 9.27 14.78 -3.53
CA PHE A 612 9.00 15.52 -4.77
C PHE A 612 7.75 15.01 -5.51
N ASN A 613 7.37 13.74 -5.37
CA ASN A 613 6.20 13.19 -6.07
C ASN A 613 4.89 13.89 -5.68
N CYS A 614 4.84 14.52 -4.51
CA CYS A 614 3.69 15.33 -4.10
C CYS A 614 3.43 16.52 -5.04
N ALA A 615 4.43 16.98 -5.80
CA ALA A 615 4.23 17.99 -6.84
C ALA A 615 3.19 17.56 -7.88
N TYR A 616 3.06 16.24 -8.13
CA TYR A 616 2.12 15.73 -9.14
C TYR A 616 0.64 15.85 -8.76
N HIS A 617 0.34 16.16 -7.47
CA HIS A 617 -1.00 16.58 -7.08
C HIS A 617 -1.42 17.88 -7.79
N ILE A 618 -0.46 18.73 -8.15
CA ILE A 618 -0.70 20.09 -8.64
C ILE A 618 -0.34 20.24 -10.12
N THR A 619 0.69 19.54 -10.59
CA THR A 619 1.22 19.67 -11.96
C THR A 619 1.47 18.29 -12.60
N ASP A 620 1.45 18.17 -13.94
CA ASP A 620 1.98 16.98 -14.63
C ASP A 620 3.39 17.21 -15.20
N LEU A 621 3.87 18.45 -15.19
CA LEU A 621 5.10 18.84 -15.88
C LEU A 621 5.95 19.79 -15.04
N PRO A 622 6.47 19.35 -13.88
CA PRO A 622 7.37 20.18 -13.11
C PRO A 622 8.70 20.38 -13.84
N SER A 623 9.33 21.52 -13.60
CA SER A 623 10.66 21.83 -14.14
C SER A 623 11.59 22.42 -13.10
N ILE A 624 12.89 22.23 -13.31
CA ILE A 624 13.95 22.55 -12.35
C ILE A 624 15.09 23.26 -13.08
N VAL A 625 15.51 24.42 -12.58
CA VAL A 625 16.71 25.14 -13.02
C VAL A 625 17.72 25.13 -11.87
N SER A 626 18.94 24.67 -12.13
CA SER A 626 20.03 24.69 -11.17
C SER A 626 21.38 24.60 -11.90
N GLY A 627 22.34 25.43 -11.51
CA GLY A 627 23.65 25.50 -12.16
C GLY A 627 23.48 25.85 -13.64
N LYS A 628 24.02 25.03 -14.54
CA LYS A 628 23.88 25.19 -16.01
C LYS A 628 22.73 24.40 -16.64
N TYR A 629 21.87 23.78 -15.83
CA TYR A 629 20.88 22.82 -16.31
C TYR A 629 19.43 23.27 -16.08
N ILE A 630 18.58 22.98 -17.06
CA ILE A 630 17.12 22.99 -16.93
C ILE A 630 16.59 21.58 -17.20
N THR A 631 15.69 21.09 -16.35
CA THR A 631 15.08 19.77 -16.49
C THR A 631 13.57 19.86 -16.51
N PHE A 632 12.94 19.07 -17.37
CA PHE A 632 11.50 18.83 -17.39
C PHE A 632 11.21 17.35 -17.07
N LEU A 633 10.16 17.11 -16.30
CA LEU A 633 9.73 15.77 -15.89
C LEU A 633 8.31 15.54 -16.40
N ASP A 634 8.15 14.58 -17.29
CA ASP A 634 6.89 14.28 -17.98
C ASP A 634 6.59 12.79 -17.83
N PRO A 635 6.19 12.30 -16.65
CA PRO A 635 6.04 10.86 -16.40
C PRO A 635 5.06 10.16 -17.36
N ASN A 636 4.15 10.89 -18.01
CA ASN A 636 3.24 10.35 -19.01
C ASN A 636 3.83 10.33 -20.44
N GLY A 637 4.95 11.03 -20.68
CA GLY A 637 5.55 11.19 -22.00
C GLY A 637 4.57 11.84 -22.98
N LYS A 638 3.85 12.88 -22.56
CA LYS A 638 2.79 13.52 -23.35
C LYS A 638 3.14 14.92 -23.84
N PHE A 639 4.07 15.60 -23.20
CA PHE A 639 4.32 17.03 -23.41
C PHE A 639 5.70 17.27 -24.02
N LEU A 640 6.69 16.43 -23.73
CA LEU A 640 8.01 16.59 -24.31
C LEU A 640 8.06 16.17 -25.79
N PRO A 641 8.89 16.84 -26.60
CA PRO A 641 8.97 16.60 -28.05
C PRO A 641 9.39 15.16 -28.40
N GLU A 642 8.86 14.66 -29.50
CA GLU A 642 9.18 13.34 -30.05
C GLU A 642 10.60 13.26 -30.59
N LYS A 643 11.29 12.14 -30.32
CA LYS A 643 12.62 11.86 -30.86
C LYS A 643 12.77 10.39 -31.22
N GLY A 644 13.75 10.10 -32.07
CA GLY A 644 14.12 8.74 -32.50
C GLY A 644 13.25 8.16 -33.62
N TYR A 645 13.60 6.94 -34.07
CA TYR A 645 12.77 6.13 -34.97
C TYR A 645 12.59 4.74 -34.36
N PRO A 646 11.35 4.29 -34.08
CA PRO A 646 10.10 5.05 -34.24
C PRO A 646 10.02 6.27 -33.29
N PRO A 647 9.25 7.31 -33.65
CA PRO A 647 9.09 8.50 -32.81
C PRO A 647 8.55 8.12 -31.43
N LYS A 648 9.25 8.53 -30.37
CA LYS A 648 8.84 8.29 -28.99
C LYS A 648 8.96 9.57 -28.17
N ARG A 649 7.96 9.83 -27.33
CA ARG A 649 8.02 10.88 -26.30
C ARG A 649 8.66 10.31 -25.05
N HIS A 650 9.65 11.02 -24.53
CA HIS A 650 10.40 10.60 -23.35
C HIS A 650 9.75 11.12 -22.08
N ARG A 651 9.99 10.42 -20.96
CA ARG A 651 9.36 10.75 -19.69
C ARG A 651 10.08 11.83 -18.88
N GLY A 652 11.15 12.39 -19.43
CA GLY A 652 11.90 13.50 -18.85
C GLY A 652 13.10 13.86 -19.72
N THR A 653 13.53 15.12 -19.65
CA THR A 653 14.68 15.63 -20.42
C THR A 653 15.41 16.71 -19.66
N ARG A 654 16.74 16.63 -19.64
CA ARG A 654 17.63 17.66 -19.07
C ARG A 654 18.43 18.35 -20.16
N PHE A 655 18.45 19.68 -20.16
CA PHE A 655 19.18 20.51 -21.11
C PHE A 655 20.27 21.29 -20.40
N ASN A 656 21.47 21.37 -20.99
CA ASN A 656 22.48 22.35 -20.60
C ASN A 656 22.18 23.66 -21.33
N PHE A 657 21.59 24.63 -20.63
CA PHE A 657 21.01 25.80 -21.30
C PHE A 657 22.07 26.77 -21.86
N ILE A 658 23.28 26.76 -21.31
CA ILE A 658 24.41 27.60 -21.74
C ILE A 658 25.01 27.05 -23.03
N GLU A 659 25.50 25.80 -23.00
CA GLU A 659 26.17 25.16 -24.15
C GLU A 659 25.24 25.08 -25.37
N LYS A 660 23.94 24.95 -25.12
CA LYS A 660 22.93 24.76 -26.17
C LYS A 660 22.20 26.04 -26.56
N LYS A 661 22.59 27.19 -26.01
CA LYS A 661 21.96 28.49 -26.28
C LYS A 661 20.43 28.41 -26.17
N PHE A 662 19.93 27.74 -25.13
CA PHE A 662 18.53 27.32 -24.99
C PHE A 662 17.55 28.50 -25.14
N LYS A 663 17.86 29.65 -24.54
CA LYS A 663 17.08 30.89 -24.67
C LYS A 663 16.92 31.37 -26.11
N LYS A 664 17.94 31.19 -26.96
CA LYS A 664 17.90 31.59 -28.37
C LYS A 664 16.96 30.69 -29.18
N SER A 665 16.90 29.41 -28.82
CA SER A 665 16.07 28.42 -29.51
C SER A 665 14.63 28.38 -28.99
N PHE A 666 14.42 28.65 -27.69
CA PHE A 666 13.15 28.51 -27.01
C PHE A 666 12.86 29.72 -26.12
N SER A 667 12.79 30.91 -26.72
CA SER A 667 12.62 32.17 -25.98
C SER A 667 11.31 32.23 -25.20
N ASP A 668 10.23 31.72 -25.78
CA ASP A 668 8.90 31.68 -25.14
C ASP A 668 8.89 30.67 -23.99
N GLN A 669 9.57 29.53 -24.15
CA GLN A 669 9.71 28.53 -23.08
C GLN A 669 10.43 29.08 -21.85
N CYS A 670 11.32 30.06 -22.04
CA CYS A 670 12.07 30.73 -20.99
C CYS A 670 11.33 31.91 -20.36
N CYS A 671 10.26 32.41 -21.00
CA CYS A 671 9.57 33.64 -20.62
C CYS A 671 9.10 33.64 -19.15
N PRO A 672 8.47 32.56 -18.63
CA PRO A 672 8.00 32.54 -17.25
C PRO A 672 9.11 32.70 -16.19
N TYR A 673 10.36 32.34 -16.50
CA TYR A 673 11.48 32.42 -15.54
C TYR A 673 12.04 33.84 -15.39
N LYS A 674 11.94 34.68 -16.43
CA LYS A 674 12.27 36.12 -16.36
C LYS A 674 11.38 36.86 -15.36
N ALA A 675 10.23 36.27 -15.10
CA ALA A 675 9.17 36.93 -14.40
C ALA A 675 9.42 37.04 -12.88
N LEU A 676 10.57 36.51 -12.41
CA LEU A 676 11.11 36.66 -11.07
C LEU A 676 12.15 37.82 -10.96
N GLU A 677 12.37 38.62 -12.02
CA GLU A 677 13.38 39.70 -12.12
C GLU A 677 13.22 40.91 -11.16
N GLY A 678 12.46 40.79 -10.07
CA GLY A 678 12.25 41.85 -9.07
C GLY A 678 12.49 41.44 -7.63
N LEU A 679 13.10 40.28 -7.39
CA LEU A 679 13.45 39.79 -6.06
C LEU A 679 14.96 39.89 -5.85
N ASP A 680 15.40 40.76 -4.93
CA ASP A 680 16.82 41.04 -4.65
C ASP A 680 17.64 39.81 -4.20
N PHE A 681 16.98 38.71 -3.83
CA PHE A 681 17.60 37.48 -3.33
C PHE A 681 17.63 36.34 -4.34
N ILE A 682 17.11 36.52 -5.56
CA ILE A 682 17.22 35.53 -6.65
C ILE A 682 18.09 36.13 -7.75
N ASP A 683 19.23 35.50 -8.03
CA ASP A 683 20.06 35.88 -9.18
C ASP A 683 19.24 35.78 -10.47
N HIS A 684 19.35 36.77 -11.37
CA HIS A 684 18.55 36.82 -12.59
C HIS A 684 18.66 35.51 -13.40
N CYS A 685 17.55 34.77 -13.52
CA CYS A 685 17.48 33.52 -14.30
C CYS A 685 17.30 33.82 -15.78
N ASP A 686 18.32 34.39 -16.40
CA ASP A 686 18.27 34.83 -17.79
C ASP A 686 18.72 33.76 -18.80
N PHE A 687 19.14 32.58 -18.33
CA PHE A 687 19.69 31.46 -19.10
C PHE A 687 20.96 31.78 -19.92
N MET A 688 21.66 32.87 -19.62
CA MET A 688 22.92 33.23 -20.26
C MET A 688 24.13 32.71 -19.47
N ASP A 689 24.02 32.68 -18.15
CA ASP A 689 25.03 32.20 -17.21
C ASP A 689 24.49 31.15 -16.23
N THR A 690 25.39 30.52 -15.46
CA THR A 690 25.00 29.53 -14.45
C THR A 690 24.09 30.14 -13.38
N PHE A 691 22.96 29.50 -13.10
CA PHE A 691 22.05 29.89 -12.03
C PHE A 691 22.56 29.40 -10.67
N LYS A 692 22.82 30.34 -9.75
CA LYS A 692 23.31 30.05 -8.40
C LYS A 692 22.14 29.81 -7.44
N GLY A 693 21.77 28.54 -7.32
CA GLY A 693 20.65 28.10 -6.51
C GLY A 693 19.83 27.05 -7.26
N SER A 694 18.68 26.72 -6.71
CA SER A 694 17.73 25.80 -7.33
C SER A 694 16.35 26.46 -7.42
N LEU A 695 15.80 26.50 -8.62
CA LEU A 695 14.50 27.07 -8.91
C LEU A 695 13.58 26.01 -9.51
N PHE A 696 12.51 25.70 -8.82
CA PHE A 696 11.48 24.77 -9.27
C PHE A 696 10.26 25.54 -9.73
N ARG A 697 9.70 25.13 -10.87
CA ARG A 697 8.44 25.65 -11.39
C ARG A 697 7.42 24.52 -11.47
N LEU A 698 6.30 24.72 -10.80
CA LEU A 698 5.17 23.80 -10.76
C LEU A 698 3.97 24.48 -11.43
N PRO A 699 3.83 24.40 -12.76
CA PRO A 699 2.69 25.00 -13.47
C PRO A 699 1.41 24.27 -13.10
N LEU A 700 0.37 25.03 -12.73
CA LEU A 700 -0.88 24.49 -12.20
C LEU A 700 -1.68 23.78 -13.30
N ARG A 701 -2.29 22.64 -12.95
CA ARG A 701 -3.20 21.95 -13.86
C ARG A 701 -4.44 22.82 -14.11
N THR A 702 -4.84 22.93 -15.37
CA THR A 702 -6.01 23.69 -15.82
C THR A 702 -7.18 22.74 -16.09
N ARG A 703 -8.39 23.28 -16.28
CA ARG A 703 -9.56 22.45 -16.63
C ARG A 703 -9.35 21.65 -17.92
N GLU A 704 -8.57 22.18 -18.86
CA GLU A 704 -8.24 21.53 -20.12
C GLU A 704 -7.23 20.39 -19.95
N THR A 705 -6.27 20.51 -19.02
CA THR A 705 -5.26 19.48 -18.77
C THR A 705 -5.71 18.40 -17.77
N VAL A 706 -6.64 18.69 -16.86
CA VAL A 706 -7.24 17.69 -15.94
C VAL A 706 -7.85 16.52 -16.69
N GLY A 707 -8.62 16.76 -17.76
CA GLY A 707 -9.23 15.68 -18.55
C GLY A 707 -8.21 14.81 -19.31
N LYS A 708 -6.96 15.26 -19.44
CA LYS A 708 -5.87 14.59 -20.16
C LYS A 708 -4.84 13.93 -19.22
N SER A 709 -4.88 14.26 -17.93
CA SER A 709 -3.96 13.73 -16.91
C SER A 709 -4.36 12.31 -16.52
N GLU A 710 -3.39 11.39 -16.58
CA GLU A 710 -3.53 10.04 -16.04
C GLU A 710 -3.09 9.96 -14.56
N ILE A 711 -2.55 11.06 -14.01
CA ILE A 711 -1.96 11.08 -12.66
C ILE A 711 -2.96 11.58 -11.62
N SER A 712 -3.67 12.67 -11.91
CA SER A 712 -4.63 13.26 -10.98
C SER A 712 -5.80 13.91 -11.70
N SER A 713 -7.01 13.60 -11.24
CA SER A 713 -8.26 14.24 -11.68
C SER A 713 -8.62 15.48 -10.85
N GLN A 714 -7.78 15.89 -9.90
CA GLN A 714 -8.03 17.03 -9.02
C GLN A 714 -7.48 18.33 -9.61
N LEU A 715 -8.27 19.40 -9.48
CA LEU A 715 -7.87 20.76 -9.78
C LEU A 715 -7.63 21.51 -8.48
N VAL A 716 -6.50 22.22 -8.38
CA VAL A 716 -6.11 22.97 -7.19
C VAL A 716 -6.20 24.46 -7.48
N GLU A 717 -7.02 25.16 -6.71
CA GLU A 717 -7.21 26.61 -6.86
C GLU A 717 -6.11 27.39 -6.12
N ILE A 718 -5.69 28.53 -6.68
CA ILE A 718 -4.65 29.39 -6.09
C ILE A 718 -5.07 29.91 -4.71
N SER A 719 -6.36 30.19 -4.53
CA SER A 719 -6.92 30.63 -3.25
C SER A 719 -6.72 29.59 -2.13
N ASP A 720 -6.83 28.30 -2.46
CA ASP A 720 -6.56 27.20 -1.52
C ASP A 720 -5.08 27.11 -1.16
N ILE A 721 -4.21 27.27 -2.16
CA ILE A 721 -2.76 27.30 -1.97
C ILE A 721 -2.39 28.46 -1.05
N LEU A 722 -2.81 29.69 -1.35
CA LEU A 722 -2.53 30.87 -0.55
C LEU A 722 -3.08 30.76 0.87
N ARG A 723 -4.29 30.20 1.03
CA ARG A 723 -4.90 29.99 2.35
C ARG A 723 -4.05 29.13 3.26
N VAL A 724 -3.43 28.08 2.72
CA VAL A 724 -2.63 27.18 3.56
C VAL A 724 -1.17 27.64 3.64
N LEU A 725 -0.58 28.15 2.55
CA LEU A 725 0.75 28.77 2.60
C LEU A 725 0.78 30.00 3.53
N GLY A 726 -0.33 30.73 3.66
CA GLY A 726 -0.49 31.80 4.63
C GLY A 726 -0.48 31.33 6.08
N LYS A 727 -0.97 30.11 6.36
CA LYS A 727 -0.96 29.53 7.73
C LYS A 727 0.44 29.13 8.20
N ILE A 728 1.39 28.94 7.28
CA ILE A 728 2.78 28.55 7.58
C ILE A 728 3.49 29.61 8.40
N GLN A 729 3.12 30.88 8.25
CA GLN A 729 3.79 31.98 8.94
C GLN A 729 3.93 31.73 10.44
N GLY A 730 2.93 31.07 11.06
CA GLY A 730 2.90 30.74 12.49
C GLY A 730 3.54 29.41 12.87
N ASN A 731 4.04 28.64 11.90
CA ASN A 731 4.34 27.23 12.10
C ASN A 731 5.70 27.00 12.79
N LYS A 732 5.78 25.91 13.55
CA LYS A 732 6.89 25.64 14.48
C LYS A 732 7.99 24.78 13.87
N GLU A 733 7.83 24.25 12.65
CA GLU A 733 8.82 23.37 12.03
C GLU A 733 10.13 24.08 11.68
N MET A 734 10.10 25.42 11.48
CA MET A 734 11.32 26.21 11.32
C MET A 734 12.29 26.06 12.50
N LEU A 735 11.80 25.69 13.69
CA LEU A 735 12.64 25.42 14.86
C LEU A 735 13.57 24.21 14.64
N PHE A 736 13.16 23.26 13.80
CA PHE A 736 13.86 21.99 13.59
C PHE A 736 14.69 21.95 12.30
N LEU A 737 14.65 23.00 11.48
CA LEU A 737 15.52 23.14 10.31
C LEU A 737 16.98 23.33 10.76
N ARG A 738 17.94 22.72 10.05
CA ARG A 738 19.36 22.73 10.45
C ARG A 738 20.18 23.81 9.76
N ASN A 739 19.87 24.09 8.50
CA ASN A 739 20.57 25.00 7.61
C ASN A 739 19.73 26.21 7.22
N VAL A 740 18.43 26.03 6.94
CA VAL A 740 17.57 27.12 6.49
C VAL A 740 17.35 28.13 7.63
N GLU A 741 17.61 29.39 7.34
CA GLU A 741 17.47 30.52 8.26
C GLU A 741 16.32 31.45 7.86
N ILE A 742 15.96 31.48 6.57
CA ILE A 742 14.95 32.40 6.05
C ILE A 742 13.93 31.60 5.22
N CYS A 743 12.65 31.72 5.60
CA CYS A 743 11.52 31.23 4.82
C CYS A 743 10.62 32.40 4.42
N SER A 744 10.14 32.45 3.19
CA SER A 744 9.25 33.53 2.74
C SER A 744 8.22 33.07 1.72
N LEU A 745 7.07 33.76 1.72
CA LEU A 745 6.00 33.61 0.73
C LEU A 745 5.80 34.93 0.01
N HIS A 746 5.81 34.87 -1.31
CA HIS A 746 5.55 36.00 -2.20
C HIS A 746 4.35 35.70 -3.11
N LEU A 747 3.68 36.77 -3.54
CA LEU A 747 2.56 36.72 -4.46
C LEU A 747 2.82 37.64 -5.65
N LEU A 748 2.60 37.11 -6.84
CA LEU A 748 2.82 37.80 -8.10
C LEU A 748 1.52 37.76 -8.90
N ARG A 749 0.99 38.94 -9.20
CA ARG A 749 -0.26 39.16 -9.93
C ARG A 749 -0.01 40.00 -11.16
N GLU A 750 -0.93 39.96 -12.11
CA GLU A 750 -0.84 40.77 -13.34
C GLU A 750 -0.68 42.27 -13.07
N GLN A 751 -1.31 42.77 -11.99
CA GLN A 751 -1.24 44.17 -11.58
C GLN A 751 0.11 44.60 -10.95
N TYR A 752 1.01 43.66 -10.66
CA TYR A 752 2.30 43.95 -10.02
C TYR A 752 3.46 43.75 -11.00
N GLN A 753 4.39 44.70 -11.02
CA GLN A 753 5.64 44.60 -11.80
C GLN A 753 6.65 43.65 -11.15
N SER A 754 6.52 43.38 -9.85
CA SER A 754 7.41 42.49 -9.09
C SER A 754 6.67 41.70 -8.00
N PRO A 755 7.20 40.56 -7.54
CA PRO A 755 6.55 39.75 -6.51
C PRO A 755 6.45 40.49 -5.17
N GLN A 756 5.27 40.46 -4.56
CA GLN A 756 5.00 41.14 -3.29
C GLN A 756 5.15 40.18 -2.11
N LEU A 757 5.77 40.63 -1.02
CA LEU A 757 5.92 39.83 0.19
C LEU A 757 4.57 39.61 0.89
N VAL A 758 4.20 38.36 1.13
CA VAL A 758 3.03 37.99 1.96
C VAL A 758 3.46 37.83 3.41
N TRP A 759 4.52 37.04 3.64
CA TRP A 759 5.17 36.91 4.93
C TRP A 759 6.60 36.42 4.79
N GLN A 760 7.44 36.76 5.78
CA GLN A 760 8.79 36.22 5.96
C GLN A 760 8.98 35.79 7.41
N ALA A 761 9.69 34.69 7.60
CA ALA A 761 10.18 34.24 8.90
C ALA A 761 11.70 34.06 8.82
N GLN A 762 12.42 34.61 9.80
CA GLN A 762 13.87 34.64 9.84
C GLN A 762 14.38 34.22 11.22
N ILE A 763 15.31 33.26 11.23
CA ILE A 763 16.00 32.80 12.43
C ILE A 763 17.25 33.64 12.64
N ASN A 764 17.26 34.41 13.72
CA ASN A 764 18.41 35.18 14.17
C ASN A 764 19.21 34.33 15.18
N ALA A 765 20.16 33.53 14.67
CA ALA A 765 20.99 32.63 15.45
C ALA A 765 22.47 33.07 15.53
N SER A 766 23.10 32.88 16.69
CA SER A 766 24.55 33.07 16.86
C SER A 766 25.35 31.99 16.10
N ARG A 767 26.66 32.21 15.90
CA ARG A 767 27.54 31.21 15.26
C ARG A 767 27.55 29.88 16.01
N THR A 768 27.52 29.92 17.35
CA THR A 768 27.41 28.72 18.20
C THR A 768 26.06 28.02 18.03
N CYS A 769 24.95 28.76 17.96
CA CYS A 769 23.62 28.18 17.72
C CYS A 769 23.51 27.52 16.34
N ARG A 770 24.09 28.12 15.29
CA ARG A 770 24.16 27.50 13.95
C ARG A 770 24.93 26.18 13.98
N GLY A 771 26.04 26.12 14.73
CA GLY A 771 26.81 24.88 14.91
C GLY A 771 25.98 23.78 15.58
N MET A 772 25.26 24.11 16.65
CA MET A 772 24.37 23.17 17.35
C MET A 772 23.21 22.70 16.46
N ARG A 773 22.55 23.61 15.73
CA ARG A 773 21.47 23.27 14.77
C ARG A 773 21.90 22.27 13.69
N LYS A 774 23.14 22.37 13.21
CA LYS A 774 23.70 21.46 12.19
C LYS A 774 24.16 20.12 12.76
N SER A 775 24.33 20.02 14.07
CA SER A 775 24.92 18.87 14.74
C SER A 775 23.85 17.82 15.05
N VAL A 776 24.08 16.56 14.67
CA VAL A 776 23.25 15.41 15.06
C VAL A 776 24.08 14.57 16.03
N THR A 777 23.80 14.68 17.32
CA THR A 777 24.52 13.94 18.36
C THR A 777 23.55 13.35 19.37
N ASN A 778 23.99 12.30 20.07
CA ASN A 778 23.23 11.71 21.18
C ASN A 778 23.36 12.55 22.47
N GLU A 779 24.27 13.53 22.49
CA GLU A 779 24.51 14.38 23.66
C GLU A 779 23.48 15.51 23.74
N MET A 780 23.03 15.81 24.95
CA MET A 780 22.06 16.87 25.19
C MET A 780 22.65 18.24 24.83
N GLN A 781 21.99 18.94 23.92
CA GLN A 781 22.29 20.32 23.55
C GLN A 781 21.08 21.20 23.91
N ILE A 782 21.34 22.38 24.47
CA ILE A 782 20.31 23.38 24.77
C ILE A 782 20.77 24.70 24.18
N TYR A 783 19.93 25.32 23.34
CA TYR A 783 20.23 26.61 22.74
C TYR A 783 18.97 27.44 22.52
N GLN A 784 19.16 28.75 22.42
CA GLN A 784 18.08 29.70 22.20
C GLN A 784 18.03 30.12 20.72
N LEU A 785 16.83 30.16 20.15
CA LEU A 785 16.56 30.73 18.83
C LEU A 785 15.65 31.95 18.97
N ASN A 786 15.93 32.96 18.16
CA ASN A 786 15.05 34.10 17.96
C ASN A 786 14.48 34.01 16.54
N ILE A 787 13.16 33.98 16.42
CA ILE A 787 12.47 33.99 15.14
C ILE A 787 11.78 35.35 14.98
N GLU A 788 12.16 36.09 13.93
CA GLU A 788 11.51 37.31 13.52
C GLU A 788 10.57 37.02 12.35
N ARG A 789 9.30 37.38 12.50
CA ARG A 789 8.26 37.26 11.48
C ARG A 789 7.83 38.64 11.00
N ILE A 790 7.74 38.79 9.69
CA ILE A 790 7.28 39.99 9.01
C ILE A 790 6.04 39.59 8.21
N ASN A 791 4.92 40.28 8.38
CA ASN A 791 3.72 40.07 7.58
C ASN A 791 3.58 41.11 6.45
N ILE A 792 2.56 40.96 5.63
CA ILE A 792 2.23 41.87 4.51
C ILE A 792 2.01 43.34 4.92
N LEU A 793 1.72 43.61 6.19
CA LEU A 793 1.57 44.96 6.74
C LEU A 793 2.90 45.53 7.28
N ASN A 794 4.03 44.87 7.02
CA ASN A 794 5.33 45.14 7.62
C ASN A 794 5.34 45.13 9.15
N LYS A 795 4.34 44.48 9.77
CA LYS A 795 4.33 44.28 11.22
C LYS A 795 5.34 43.20 11.57
N LYS A 796 6.26 43.55 12.48
CA LYS A 796 7.28 42.65 13.00
C LYS A 796 6.81 42.00 14.30
N GLU A 797 6.93 40.69 14.36
CA GLU A 797 6.70 39.89 15.57
C GLU A 797 7.96 39.08 15.84
N SER A 798 8.43 39.07 17.10
CA SER A 798 9.63 38.35 17.49
C SER A 798 9.29 37.33 18.57
N GLU A 799 9.75 36.09 18.37
CA GLU A 799 9.54 34.99 19.29
C GLU A 799 10.89 34.43 19.74
N GLN A 800 11.04 34.21 21.03
CA GLN A 800 12.21 33.53 21.60
C GLN A 800 11.85 32.10 21.98
N TRP A 801 12.65 31.15 21.51
CA TRP A 801 12.47 29.72 21.71
C TRP A 801 13.71 29.14 22.37
N ILE A 802 13.53 28.24 23.34
CA ILE A 802 14.61 27.42 23.88
C ILE A 802 14.40 26.01 23.36
N LEU A 803 15.39 25.50 22.64
CA LEU A 803 15.38 24.14 22.10
C LEU A 803 16.30 23.24 22.91
N CYS A 804 15.87 21.99 23.08
CA CYS A 804 16.69 20.92 23.60
C CYS A 804 16.73 19.78 22.58
N THR A 805 17.92 19.39 22.14
CA THR A 805 18.16 18.33 21.14
C THR A 805 19.12 17.27 21.71
N GLY A 806 19.06 16.02 21.24
CA GLY A 806 19.86 14.88 21.74
C GLY A 806 19.04 13.80 22.46
N GLY A 807 19.66 12.66 22.80
CA GLY A 807 18.98 11.52 23.46
C GLY A 807 18.76 11.77 24.95
N HIS A 808 17.57 11.47 25.48
CA HIS A 808 17.25 11.70 26.89
C HIS A 808 16.33 10.62 27.48
N ASP A 809 16.65 10.12 28.68
CA ASP A 809 15.81 9.17 29.42
C ASP A 809 14.59 9.79 30.13
N ARG A 810 14.58 11.09 30.49
CA ARG A 810 13.49 11.82 31.20
C ARG A 810 13.63 13.35 31.14
N VAL A 811 12.69 14.08 30.57
CA VAL A 811 12.63 15.56 30.73
C VAL A 811 12.50 15.90 32.22
N LYS A 812 13.52 16.55 32.81
CA LYS A 812 13.51 16.90 34.25
C LYS A 812 12.33 17.85 34.54
N THR A 813 11.49 17.51 35.51
CA THR A 813 10.37 18.30 36.06
C THR A 813 10.72 19.75 36.44
N LYS A 814 12.02 20.05 36.64
CA LYS A 814 12.52 21.43 36.84
C LYS A 814 12.35 22.32 35.60
N PHE A 815 12.33 21.76 34.40
CA PHE A 815 12.24 22.51 33.14
C PHE A 815 10.83 23.07 32.90
N GLU A 816 9.80 22.28 33.20
CA GLU A 816 8.40 22.73 33.15
C GLU A 816 8.14 23.87 34.14
N LYS A 817 8.74 23.79 35.33
CA LYS A 817 8.64 24.84 36.34
C LYS A 817 9.31 26.14 35.87
N PHE A 818 10.51 26.06 35.32
CA PHE A 818 11.24 27.21 34.77
C PHE A 818 10.50 27.87 33.60
N ALA A 819 9.92 27.08 32.70
CA ALA A 819 9.19 27.62 31.56
C ALA A 819 7.90 28.34 31.96
N ARG A 820 7.16 27.79 32.95
CA ARG A 820 6.00 28.47 33.56
C ARG A 820 6.41 29.78 34.25
N GLU A 821 7.51 29.78 35.00
CA GLU A 821 8.02 30.98 35.70
C GLU A 821 8.47 32.09 34.74
N LYS A 822 9.01 31.73 33.56
CA LYS A 822 9.52 32.67 32.55
C LYS A 822 8.52 33.03 31.45
N ARG A 823 7.28 32.54 31.51
CA ARG A 823 6.25 32.71 30.46
C ARG A 823 6.75 32.26 29.09
N LEU A 824 7.57 31.21 29.05
CA LEU A 824 8.09 30.64 27.81
C LEU A 824 7.06 29.68 27.24
N ASN A 825 6.83 29.74 25.92
CA ASN A 825 5.98 28.77 25.24
C ASN A 825 6.67 27.40 25.24
N VAL A 826 6.09 26.44 25.95
CA VAL A 826 6.51 25.03 25.93
C VAL A 826 5.71 24.35 24.82
N THR A 827 6.39 23.69 23.89
CA THR A 827 5.75 22.87 22.84
C THR A 827 6.13 21.42 23.05
#